data_AF-A0A0F4LII3-F1
#
_entry.id   AF-A0A0F4LII3-F1
#
_cell.length_a   1.000
_cell.length_b   1.000
_cell.length_c   1.000
_cell.angle_alpha   90.00
_cell.angle_beta   90.00
_cell.angle_gamma   90.00
#
_symmetry.space_group_name_H-M   'P 1'
#
loop_
_entity.id
_entity.type
_entity.pdbx_description
1 polymer ?
#
loop_
_entity_poly.entity_id
_entity_poly.type
_entity_poly.pdbx_seq_one_letter_code
_entity_poly.pdbx_strand_id
1 'polypeptide(L)'
;MLFSNTVNDNYKIINHRNVDKMIDVEFLQDLYSQVDLEINPVRFRNIISIYRDGIFQAYAPEKEWNFLQEYVGNKFLEKDRSFLIGLNHYIEFPKTELKKLLKSIAQRDLNSDSPKILCHTLIKLHFCALNEIYGINLVQIEEGLHYAIKKFLQSEQNFGTDAFNWLLGDSHSILTDAIELKVSLSEKKRKGLITNKEAEQIYTNQYGGLETAYGNFKEKNSNNEKEKQFVKDTNKESFLPSYGRRKDKIAFKNMDLAICLRNYSSKIFELRDKNKFLMGQVSTEKNRVFNTLLSKLKILPQEGKFYMLMELYKAVYEDYRVSKNTIKERSKGVVLSRKENIKTEANSNTKLLITNFASKTSNSRTLKLMRGVPVSRGLVIGKAHLVNDSTDSNQLKKGEILVAPGTDFNLVDSFYECAGSITEEGGILSHASIVARELKKPCLVGIKNLIRKIQNKDNLILNGTIGLVANLRDINVALIGTKIDAKIFGSKVARLSLLKRKGYPVLDGIAISFDPKKYNLLELNEILYKSTVNMWKTKFLIIRSSSSEEDGLKFSMAGKYESIKCSNNFNSFTKTLRKMEKANHLQIFIQPYIASSIGGVSFLEKNTNKFITEVSENGPQDVVKGKVNERFSGYIDNEMKNIDKDWKKELFLQLKKIQSEFSFDIDVEWTIDKFGNFKIFQVRPITSKEVFYDIKKE
;
A
#
# COMPACT_ATOMS: atom_id res chain seq x y z
N MET A 1 -21.15 -9.40 -33.47
CA MET A 1 -22.30 -8.48 -33.64
C MET A 1 -22.88 -8.09 -32.28
N LEU A 2 -22.05 -7.67 -31.32
CA LEU A 2 -22.46 -7.27 -29.98
C LEU A 2 -21.69 -5.99 -29.59
N PHE A 3 -22.36 -5.09 -28.88
CA PHE A 3 -21.92 -3.77 -28.40
C PHE A 3 -22.11 -2.60 -29.40
N SER A 4 -23.27 -1.95 -29.25
CA SER A 4 -23.61 -0.65 -29.82
C SER A 4 -22.90 0.47 -29.04
N ASN A 5 -22.44 1.50 -29.75
CA ASN A 5 -21.91 2.73 -29.17
C ASN A 5 -23.03 3.48 -28.44
N THR A 6 -23.32 3.13 -27.19
CA THR A 6 -24.24 3.91 -26.35
C THR A 6 -23.46 4.89 -25.50
N VAL A 7 -23.88 6.16 -25.53
CA VAL A 7 -23.27 7.32 -24.85
C VAL A 7 -23.31 7.22 -23.30
N ASN A 8 -23.83 6.12 -22.74
CA ASN A 8 -24.06 5.90 -21.31
C ASN A 8 -23.21 4.80 -20.66
N ASP A 9 -22.20 4.24 -21.34
CA ASP A 9 -21.34 3.24 -20.71
C ASP A 9 -20.37 3.90 -19.72
N ASN A 10 -20.32 3.36 -18.49
CA ASN A 10 -19.27 3.71 -17.53
C ASN A 10 -17.93 3.20 -18.07
N TYR A 11 -16.93 4.08 -18.12
CA TYR A 11 -15.56 3.73 -18.51
C TYR A 11 -14.68 3.52 -17.28
N LYS A 12 -13.80 2.53 -17.36
CA LYS A 12 -12.77 2.21 -16.37
C LYS A 12 -11.41 2.56 -16.97
N ILE A 13 -10.53 3.18 -16.18
CA ILE A 13 -9.12 3.33 -16.56
C ILE A 13 -8.48 1.94 -16.55
N ILE A 14 -7.79 1.61 -17.63
CA ILE A 14 -7.12 0.32 -17.83
C ILE A 14 -5.61 0.45 -18.00
N ASN A 15 -5.10 1.69 -18.12
CA ASN A 15 -3.68 1.99 -18.19
C ASN A 15 -3.44 3.46 -17.87
N HIS A 16 -2.41 3.74 -17.08
CA HIS A 16 -1.99 5.08 -16.69
C HIS A 16 -0.45 5.11 -16.64
N ARG A 17 0.19 5.87 -17.54
CA ARG A 17 1.66 5.90 -17.66
C ARG A 17 2.19 7.27 -17.98
N ASN A 18 3.38 7.57 -17.47
CA ASN A 18 4.16 8.70 -17.96
C ASN A 18 4.80 8.31 -19.29
N VAL A 19 4.54 9.12 -20.31
CA VAL A 19 4.97 8.86 -21.68
C VAL A 19 5.43 10.18 -22.27
N ASP A 20 6.68 10.25 -22.74
CA ASP A 20 7.23 11.50 -23.25
C ASP A 20 6.96 11.68 -24.76
N LYS A 21 6.79 10.58 -25.51
CA LYS A 21 6.78 10.58 -26.97
C LYS A 21 5.51 9.96 -27.56
N MET A 22 5.03 10.52 -28.66
CA MET A 22 3.86 10.01 -29.38
C MET A 22 4.07 8.60 -29.95
N ILE A 23 5.29 8.20 -30.30
CA ILE A 23 5.58 6.82 -30.72
C ILE A 23 5.33 5.80 -29.58
N ASP A 24 5.50 6.21 -28.33
CA ASP A 24 5.23 5.37 -27.16
C ASP A 24 3.72 5.30 -26.89
N VAL A 25 3.01 6.43 -27.08
CA VAL A 25 1.55 6.49 -27.07
C VAL A 25 0.96 5.55 -28.13
N GLU A 26 1.50 5.58 -29.35
CA GLU A 26 1.12 4.69 -30.44
C GLU A 26 1.38 3.22 -30.08
N PHE A 27 2.55 2.90 -29.50
CA PHE A 27 2.86 1.56 -29.03
C PHE A 27 1.86 1.02 -28.00
N LEU A 28 1.50 1.85 -27.01
CA LEU A 28 0.51 1.48 -26.00
C LEU A 28 -0.89 1.30 -26.59
N GLN A 29 -1.24 2.07 -27.62
CA GLN A 29 -2.49 1.89 -28.35
C GLN A 29 -2.50 0.59 -29.15
N ASP A 30 -1.39 0.25 -29.81
CA ASP A 30 -1.24 -0.97 -30.62
C ASP A 30 -1.31 -2.25 -29.76
N LEU A 31 -0.88 -2.19 -28.50
CA LEU A 31 -0.98 -3.30 -27.54
C LEU A 31 -2.42 -3.80 -27.38
N TYR A 32 -3.41 -2.90 -27.41
CA TYR A 32 -4.81 -3.29 -27.28
C TYR A 32 -5.39 -3.99 -28.50
N SER A 33 -4.67 -3.97 -29.62
CA SER A 33 -5.06 -4.68 -30.85
C SER A 33 -4.50 -6.11 -30.91
N GLN A 34 -3.65 -6.51 -29.95
CA GLN A 34 -3.03 -7.84 -29.92
C GLN A 34 -4.03 -8.91 -29.52
N VAL A 35 -4.21 -9.89 -30.40
CA VAL A 35 -5.17 -10.97 -30.27
C VAL A 35 -4.50 -12.28 -30.69
N ASP A 36 -4.65 -13.27 -29.84
CA ASP A 36 -4.44 -14.66 -30.13
C ASP A 36 -5.80 -15.37 -30.02
N LEU A 37 -6.16 -16.13 -31.07
CA LEU A 37 -7.48 -16.76 -31.18
C LEU A 37 -7.70 -17.87 -30.15
N GLU A 38 -6.62 -18.47 -29.63
CA GLU A 38 -6.66 -19.55 -28.64
C GLU A 38 -6.63 -18.98 -27.21
N ILE A 39 -5.89 -17.88 -26.99
CA ILE A 39 -5.61 -17.35 -25.66
C ILE A 39 -6.50 -16.16 -25.28
N ASN A 40 -6.69 -15.19 -26.18
CA ASN A 40 -7.48 -13.98 -25.93
C ASN A 40 -8.33 -13.53 -27.16
N PRO A 41 -9.28 -14.36 -27.63
CA PRO A 41 -10.01 -14.12 -28.88
C PRO A 41 -10.91 -12.87 -28.86
N VAL A 42 -11.19 -12.31 -27.69
CA VAL A 42 -12.04 -11.13 -27.54
C VAL A 42 -11.18 -9.92 -27.17
N ARG A 43 -11.18 -8.92 -28.05
CA ARG A 43 -10.51 -7.63 -27.83
C ARG A 43 -11.44 -6.57 -27.29
N PHE A 44 -10.88 -5.59 -26.60
CA PHE A 44 -11.59 -4.35 -26.32
C PHE A 44 -11.86 -3.61 -27.63
N ARG A 45 -13.12 -3.23 -27.87
CA ARG A 45 -13.52 -2.62 -29.14
C ARG A 45 -13.56 -1.10 -29.07
N ASN A 46 -13.85 -0.57 -27.88
CA ASN A 46 -14.17 0.84 -27.67
C ASN A 46 -13.19 1.52 -26.71
N ILE A 47 -11.90 1.22 -26.84
CA ILE A 47 -10.87 1.89 -26.03
C ILE A 47 -10.75 3.35 -26.45
N ILE A 48 -10.69 4.20 -25.45
CA ILE A 48 -10.35 5.61 -25.60
C ILE A 48 -9.03 5.83 -24.87
N SER A 49 -8.02 6.31 -25.58
CA SER A 49 -6.76 6.73 -24.99
C SER A 49 -6.61 8.23 -25.06
N ILE A 50 -6.06 8.81 -24.00
CA ILE A 50 -5.87 10.24 -23.82
C ILE A 50 -4.39 10.45 -23.48
N TYR A 51 -3.73 11.31 -24.23
CA TYR A 51 -2.37 11.74 -23.98
C TYR A 51 -2.34 13.25 -23.73
N ARG A 52 -1.87 13.66 -22.56
CA ARG A 52 -1.81 15.09 -22.18
C ARG A 52 -0.74 15.31 -21.12
N ASP A 53 0.02 16.39 -21.24
CA ASP A 53 1.02 16.81 -20.23
C ASP A 53 2.02 15.70 -19.85
N GLY A 54 2.40 14.86 -20.82
CA GLY A 54 3.32 13.73 -20.59
C GLY A 54 2.67 12.51 -19.94
N ILE A 55 1.35 12.49 -19.79
CA ILE A 55 0.58 11.43 -19.16
C ILE A 55 -0.30 10.75 -20.22
N PHE A 56 -0.21 9.44 -20.31
CA PHE A 56 -1.06 8.57 -21.11
C PHE A 56 -2.07 7.85 -20.20
N GLN A 57 -3.34 7.91 -20.58
CA GLN A 57 -4.43 7.19 -19.92
C GLN A 57 -5.25 6.45 -20.96
N ALA A 58 -5.54 5.17 -20.74
CA ALA A 58 -6.46 4.40 -21.57
C ALA A 58 -7.68 3.95 -20.78
N TYR A 59 -8.83 3.95 -21.45
CA TYR A 59 -10.12 3.66 -20.86
C TYR A 59 -10.84 2.60 -21.67
N ALA A 60 -11.43 1.62 -21.01
CA ALA A 60 -12.35 0.66 -21.63
C ALA A 60 -13.75 0.74 -20.99
N PRO A 61 -14.82 0.40 -21.73
CA PRO A 61 -16.14 0.24 -21.13
C PRO A 61 -16.12 -0.82 -20.02
N GLU A 62 -16.70 -0.50 -18.86
CA GLU A 62 -16.70 -1.41 -17.69
C GLU A 62 -17.40 -2.74 -18.02
N LYS A 63 -18.41 -2.73 -18.90
CA LYS A 63 -19.08 -3.94 -19.39
C LYS A 63 -18.14 -4.84 -20.19
N GLU A 64 -17.38 -4.27 -21.15
CA GLU A 64 -16.40 -5.02 -21.93
C GLU A 64 -15.30 -5.59 -21.01
N TRP A 65 -14.82 -4.78 -20.06
CA TRP A 65 -13.84 -5.20 -19.07
C TRP A 65 -14.31 -6.39 -18.23
N ASN A 66 -15.50 -6.30 -17.65
CA ASN A 66 -16.05 -7.35 -16.79
C ASN A 66 -16.32 -8.64 -17.59
N PHE A 67 -16.85 -8.52 -18.82
CA PHE A 67 -17.07 -9.66 -19.70
C PHE A 67 -15.77 -10.42 -19.99
N LEU A 68 -14.70 -9.69 -20.34
CA LEU A 68 -13.40 -10.28 -20.64
C LEU A 68 -12.79 -10.99 -19.44
N GLN A 69 -12.85 -10.36 -18.28
CA GLN A 69 -12.39 -10.93 -17.02
C GLN A 69 -13.13 -12.24 -16.70
N GLU A 70 -14.44 -12.27 -16.87
CA GLU A 70 -15.25 -13.48 -16.66
C GLU A 70 -14.95 -14.56 -17.71
N TYR A 71 -14.89 -14.20 -18.99
CA TYR A 71 -14.61 -15.14 -20.08
C TYR A 71 -13.29 -15.87 -19.87
N VAL A 72 -12.19 -15.13 -19.67
CA VAL A 72 -10.86 -15.73 -19.44
C VAL A 72 -10.81 -16.46 -18.11
N GLY A 73 -11.46 -15.92 -17.07
CA GLY A 73 -11.51 -16.56 -15.77
C GLY A 73 -12.23 -17.91 -15.77
N ASN A 74 -13.30 -18.06 -16.55
CA ASN A 74 -13.99 -19.34 -16.71
C ASN A 74 -13.09 -20.38 -17.40
N LYS A 75 -12.25 -19.99 -18.37
CA LYS A 75 -11.26 -20.89 -18.99
C LYS A 75 -10.28 -21.50 -17.97
N PHE A 76 -9.84 -20.72 -16.98
CA PHE A 76 -9.04 -21.23 -15.87
C PHE A 76 -9.82 -22.18 -14.95
N LEU A 77 -11.06 -21.81 -14.60
CA LEU A 77 -11.92 -22.61 -13.71
C LEU A 77 -12.27 -23.98 -14.34
N GLU A 78 -12.52 -24.00 -15.65
CA GLU A 78 -12.86 -25.19 -16.44
C GLU A 78 -11.64 -26.01 -16.85
N LYS A 79 -10.42 -25.47 -16.65
CA LYS A 79 -9.16 -26.04 -17.17
C LYS A 79 -9.22 -26.31 -18.67
N ASP A 80 -9.73 -25.33 -19.42
CA ASP A 80 -9.89 -25.44 -20.88
C ASP A 80 -8.57 -25.82 -21.56
N ARG A 81 -8.55 -26.97 -22.24
CA ARG A 81 -7.32 -27.57 -22.74
C ARG A 81 -6.63 -26.71 -23.79
N SER A 82 -7.39 -26.16 -24.75
CA SER A 82 -6.85 -25.35 -25.83
C SER A 82 -6.26 -24.05 -25.29
N PHE A 83 -6.98 -23.37 -24.40
CA PHE A 83 -6.52 -22.16 -23.74
C PHE A 83 -5.23 -22.38 -22.95
N LEU A 84 -5.17 -23.45 -22.14
CA LEU A 84 -3.99 -23.74 -21.31
C LEU A 84 -2.77 -24.16 -22.15
N ILE A 85 -2.96 -24.88 -23.26
CA ILE A 85 -1.87 -25.23 -24.18
C ILE A 85 -1.31 -23.96 -24.85
N GLY A 86 -2.18 -23.12 -25.42
CA GLY A 86 -1.78 -21.85 -26.04
C GLY A 86 -1.06 -20.94 -25.04
N LEU A 87 -1.60 -20.80 -23.83
CA LEU A 87 -1.00 -19.98 -22.79
C LEU A 87 0.39 -20.49 -22.37
N ASN A 88 0.60 -21.81 -22.24
CA ASN A 88 1.93 -22.35 -21.95
C ASN A 88 2.91 -22.10 -23.10
N HIS A 89 2.48 -22.26 -24.35
CA HIS A 89 3.31 -21.96 -25.52
C HIS A 89 3.78 -20.50 -25.50
N TYR A 90 2.87 -19.56 -25.18
CA TYR A 90 3.22 -18.15 -25.05
C TYR A 90 4.15 -17.87 -23.86
N ILE A 91 3.92 -18.50 -22.70
CA ILE A 91 4.79 -18.36 -21.51
C ILE A 91 6.22 -18.83 -21.81
N GLU A 92 6.36 -19.96 -22.50
CA GLU A 92 7.63 -20.61 -22.79
C GLU A 92 8.32 -20.03 -24.04
N PHE A 93 7.67 -19.09 -24.74
CA PHE A 93 8.20 -18.46 -25.93
C PHE A 93 9.52 -17.71 -25.64
N PRO A 94 10.64 -18.07 -26.32
CA PRO A 94 11.99 -17.66 -25.93
C PRO A 94 12.34 -16.20 -26.25
N LYS A 95 11.53 -15.52 -27.08
CA LYS A 95 11.72 -14.11 -27.51
C LYS A 95 13.07 -13.89 -28.19
N THR A 96 13.43 -14.81 -29.09
CA THR A 96 14.77 -14.92 -29.66
C THR A 96 15.08 -13.77 -30.61
N GLU A 97 14.14 -13.36 -31.46
CA GLU A 97 14.39 -12.33 -32.46
C GLU A 97 14.52 -10.95 -31.83
N LEU A 98 13.73 -10.64 -30.81
CA LEU A 98 13.87 -9.40 -30.06
C LEU A 98 15.20 -9.33 -29.32
N LYS A 99 15.62 -10.42 -28.65
CA LYS A 99 16.92 -10.46 -27.95
C LYS A 99 18.09 -10.28 -28.92
N LYS A 100 18.06 -10.91 -30.09
CA LYS A 100 19.05 -10.70 -31.15
C LYS A 100 19.06 -9.26 -31.63
N LEU A 101 17.88 -8.67 -31.88
CA LEU A 101 17.75 -7.29 -32.32
C LEU A 101 18.32 -6.32 -31.28
N LEU A 102 17.96 -6.45 -30.01
CA LEU A 102 18.49 -5.62 -28.92
C LEU A 102 20.01 -5.71 -28.83
N LYS A 103 20.58 -6.93 -28.86
CA LYS A 103 22.04 -7.12 -28.85
C LYS A 103 22.71 -6.47 -30.05
N SER A 104 22.10 -6.59 -31.23
CA SER A 104 22.64 -6.01 -32.47
C SER A 104 22.67 -4.48 -32.43
N ILE A 105 21.66 -3.84 -31.84
CA ILE A 105 21.59 -2.38 -31.71
C ILE A 105 22.56 -1.90 -30.63
N ALA A 106 22.64 -2.60 -29.49
CA ALA A 106 23.50 -2.21 -28.39
C ALA A 106 24.99 -2.15 -28.78
N GLN A 107 25.44 -3.04 -29.67
CA GLN A 107 26.81 -3.14 -30.15
C GLN A 107 27.12 -2.27 -31.38
N ARG A 108 26.12 -1.56 -31.93
CA ARG A 108 26.23 -0.82 -33.18
C ARG A 108 26.52 0.65 -32.94
N ASP A 109 27.40 1.23 -33.75
CA ASP A 109 27.55 2.69 -33.81
C ASP A 109 26.44 3.30 -34.66
N LEU A 110 25.37 3.74 -33.99
CA LEU A 110 24.19 4.34 -34.62
C LEU A 110 24.50 5.63 -35.40
N ASN A 111 25.60 6.33 -35.08
CA ASN A 111 25.97 7.54 -35.81
C ASN A 111 26.46 7.25 -37.23
N SER A 112 27.00 6.05 -37.47
CA SER A 112 27.41 5.61 -38.81
C SER A 112 26.23 5.21 -39.71
N ASP A 113 25.07 4.91 -39.14
CA ASP A 113 23.90 4.43 -39.88
C ASP A 113 23.21 5.54 -40.71
N SER A 114 22.63 5.15 -41.84
CA SER A 114 21.78 6.05 -42.64
C SER A 114 20.40 6.23 -41.98
N PRO A 115 19.68 7.34 -42.26
CA PRO A 115 18.31 7.54 -41.76
C PRO A 115 17.35 6.39 -42.11
N LYS A 116 17.51 5.78 -43.30
CA LYS A 116 16.73 4.61 -43.74
C LYS A 116 16.94 3.40 -42.84
N ILE A 117 18.19 3.14 -42.43
CA ILE A 117 18.52 2.01 -41.54
C ILE A 117 17.93 2.27 -40.15
N LEU A 118 18.11 3.46 -39.58
CA LEU A 118 17.60 3.81 -38.26
C LEU A 118 16.07 3.75 -38.21
N CYS A 119 15.38 4.23 -39.24
CA CYS A 119 13.93 4.16 -39.34
C CYS A 119 13.42 2.71 -39.39
N HIS A 120 14.04 1.84 -40.20
CA HIS A 120 13.70 0.43 -40.23
C HIS A 120 13.97 -0.26 -38.88
N THR A 121 15.07 0.07 -38.22
CA THR A 121 15.39 -0.46 -36.88
C THR A 121 14.34 -0.05 -35.86
N LEU A 122 13.86 1.20 -35.91
CA LEU A 122 12.80 1.69 -35.03
C LEU A 122 11.48 0.95 -35.25
N ILE A 123 11.08 0.76 -36.51
CA ILE A 123 9.88 0.01 -36.89
C ILE A 123 10.00 -1.46 -36.45
N LYS A 124 11.16 -2.09 -36.70
CA LYS A 124 11.43 -3.47 -36.26
C LYS A 124 11.34 -3.60 -34.75
N LEU A 125 11.96 -2.69 -33.98
CA LEU A 125 11.85 -2.70 -32.52
C LEU A 125 10.41 -2.61 -32.05
N HIS A 126 9.60 -1.74 -32.66
CA HIS A 126 8.19 -1.57 -32.31
C HIS A 126 7.40 -2.87 -32.49
N PHE A 127 7.44 -3.47 -33.68
CA PHE A 127 6.66 -4.67 -33.99
C PHE A 127 7.24 -5.94 -33.37
N CYS A 128 8.56 -6.10 -33.27
CA CYS A 128 9.15 -7.24 -32.57
C CYS A 128 8.77 -7.22 -31.08
N ALA A 129 8.78 -6.05 -30.43
CA ALA A 129 8.33 -5.94 -29.05
C ALA A 129 6.83 -6.23 -28.90
N LEU A 130 5.98 -5.71 -29.80
CA LEU A 130 4.55 -6.04 -29.80
C LEU A 130 4.33 -7.55 -29.97
N ASN A 131 4.97 -8.19 -30.93
CA ASN A 131 4.72 -9.60 -31.24
C ASN A 131 5.33 -10.55 -30.19
N GLU A 132 6.59 -10.34 -29.79
CA GLU A 132 7.28 -11.29 -28.90
C GLU A 132 7.02 -11.01 -27.41
N ILE A 133 6.82 -9.75 -27.00
CA ILE A 133 6.51 -9.43 -25.59
C ILE A 133 5.02 -9.34 -25.36
N TYR A 134 4.26 -8.72 -26.27
CA TYR A 134 2.83 -8.45 -26.08
C TYR A 134 1.93 -9.15 -27.11
N GLY A 135 2.37 -10.28 -27.66
CA GLY A 135 1.60 -11.04 -28.66
C GLY A 135 0.19 -11.41 -28.17
N ILE A 136 0.00 -11.42 -26.85
CA ILE A 136 -1.32 -11.37 -26.21
C ILE A 136 -1.40 -10.16 -25.28
N ASN A 137 -2.64 -9.73 -25.02
CA ASN A 137 -2.90 -8.75 -23.97
C ASN A 137 -2.86 -9.43 -22.58
N LEU A 138 -1.67 -9.49 -21.99
CA LEU A 138 -1.42 -10.15 -20.69
C LEU A 138 -2.33 -9.63 -19.56
N VAL A 139 -2.78 -8.37 -19.62
CA VAL A 139 -3.69 -7.79 -18.62
C VAL A 139 -5.02 -8.55 -18.57
N GLN A 140 -5.55 -8.98 -19.72
CA GLN A 140 -6.78 -9.80 -19.77
C GLN A 140 -6.57 -11.14 -19.07
N ILE A 141 -5.39 -11.73 -19.20
CA ILE A 141 -5.03 -13.02 -18.60
C ILE A 141 -4.86 -12.88 -17.08
N GLU A 142 -4.15 -11.85 -16.61
CA GLU A 142 -3.99 -11.58 -15.18
C GLU A 142 -5.33 -11.36 -14.49
N GLU A 143 -6.20 -10.56 -15.09
CA GLU A 143 -7.52 -10.25 -14.54
C GLU A 143 -8.45 -11.46 -14.58
N GLY A 144 -8.39 -12.27 -15.63
CA GLY A 144 -9.10 -13.54 -15.71
C GLY A 144 -8.64 -14.54 -14.65
N LEU A 145 -7.33 -14.70 -14.46
CA LEU A 145 -6.80 -15.55 -13.40
C LEU A 145 -7.23 -15.06 -12.01
N HIS A 146 -7.20 -13.75 -11.77
CA HIS A 146 -7.68 -13.17 -10.51
C HIS A 146 -9.17 -13.46 -10.29
N TYR A 147 -9.99 -13.34 -11.33
CA TYR A 147 -11.40 -13.73 -11.26
C TYR A 147 -11.56 -15.21 -10.89
N ALA A 148 -10.80 -16.10 -11.53
CA ALA A 148 -10.82 -17.53 -11.25
C ALA A 148 -10.43 -17.84 -9.80
N ILE A 149 -9.34 -17.26 -9.28
CA ILE A 149 -8.90 -17.42 -7.88
C ILE A 149 -10.00 -16.94 -6.92
N LYS A 150 -10.59 -15.78 -7.18
CA LYS A 150 -11.65 -15.23 -6.34
C LYS A 150 -12.88 -16.14 -6.32
N LYS A 151 -13.33 -16.63 -7.48
CA LYS A 151 -14.47 -17.55 -7.61
C LYS A 151 -14.19 -18.88 -6.93
N PHE A 152 -12.98 -19.42 -7.10
CA PHE A 152 -12.54 -20.65 -6.44
C PHE A 152 -12.59 -20.52 -4.91
N LEU A 153 -12.01 -19.45 -4.34
CA LEU A 153 -12.05 -19.21 -2.89
C LEU A 153 -13.48 -19.02 -2.36
N GLN A 154 -14.36 -18.42 -3.16
CA GLN A 154 -15.79 -18.31 -2.86
C GLN A 154 -16.45 -19.70 -2.76
N SER A 155 -16.20 -20.59 -3.72
CA SER A 155 -16.75 -21.96 -3.70
C SER A 155 -16.19 -22.81 -2.56
N GLU A 156 -14.95 -22.54 -2.15
CA GLU A 156 -14.27 -23.24 -1.04
C GLU A 156 -14.66 -22.68 0.34
N GLN A 157 -15.47 -21.62 0.41
CA GLN A 157 -15.77 -20.86 1.65
C GLN A 157 -14.51 -20.37 2.39
N ASN A 158 -13.38 -20.24 1.68
CA ASN A 158 -12.07 -19.94 2.23
C ASN A 158 -11.61 -18.54 1.81
N PHE A 159 -11.99 -17.51 2.56
CA PHE A 159 -11.61 -16.11 2.27
C PHE A 159 -10.40 -15.61 3.05
N GLY A 160 -9.68 -16.50 3.74
CA GLY A 160 -8.51 -16.13 4.52
C GLY A 160 -7.34 -15.71 3.61
N THR A 161 -6.59 -14.68 4.02
CA THR A 161 -5.37 -14.26 3.30
C THR A 161 -4.34 -15.39 3.15
N ASP A 162 -4.35 -16.42 4.01
CA ASP A 162 -3.44 -17.57 3.91
C ASP A 162 -3.78 -18.45 2.70
N ALA A 163 -5.05 -18.82 2.54
CA ALA A 163 -5.54 -19.59 1.40
C ALA A 163 -5.29 -18.83 0.09
N PHE A 164 -5.52 -17.53 0.14
CA PHE A 164 -5.22 -16.64 -0.98
C PHE A 164 -3.72 -16.62 -1.29
N ASN A 165 -2.85 -16.36 -0.31
CA ASN A 165 -1.40 -16.30 -0.49
C ASN A 165 -0.82 -17.63 -0.98
N TRP A 166 -1.37 -18.75 -0.52
CA TRP A 166 -0.97 -20.07 -0.99
C TRP A 166 -1.25 -20.27 -2.49
N LEU A 167 -2.39 -19.77 -3.00
CA LEU A 167 -2.70 -19.82 -4.44
C LEU A 167 -1.82 -18.91 -5.28
N LEU A 168 -1.05 -18.00 -4.67
CA LEU A 168 -0.13 -17.15 -5.42
C LEU A 168 1.21 -17.83 -5.72
N GLY A 169 1.52 -18.90 -4.98
CA GLY A 169 2.78 -19.62 -5.09
C GLY A 169 3.97 -18.89 -4.46
N ASP A 170 5.08 -19.61 -4.31
CA ASP A 170 6.37 -19.04 -3.91
C ASP A 170 7.06 -18.56 -5.20
N SER A 171 6.83 -17.31 -5.58
CA SER A 171 7.40 -16.74 -6.80
C SER A 171 8.72 -16.05 -6.48
N HIS A 172 9.82 -16.51 -7.10
CA HIS A 172 11.06 -15.75 -7.18
C HIS A 172 10.86 -14.63 -8.21
N SER A 173 10.86 -13.38 -7.75
CA SER A 173 10.73 -12.23 -8.64
C SER A 173 12.13 -11.72 -9.01
N ILE A 174 12.31 -11.26 -10.25
CA ILE A 174 13.55 -10.57 -10.67
C ILE A 174 13.82 -9.36 -9.76
N LEU A 175 12.75 -8.78 -9.21
CA LEU A 175 12.84 -7.72 -8.21
C LEU A 175 13.44 -8.21 -6.89
N THR A 176 13.08 -9.42 -6.42
CA THR A 176 13.67 -10.06 -5.25
C THR A 176 15.17 -10.24 -5.47
N ASP A 177 15.57 -10.80 -6.61
CA ASP A 177 16.98 -10.96 -6.97
C ASP A 177 17.72 -9.61 -7.02
N ALA A 178 17.06 -8.57 -7.58
CA ALA A 178 17.63 -7.23 -7.65
C ALA A 178 17.73 -6.56 -6.27
N ILE A 179 16.78 -6.78 -5.38
CA ILE A 179 16.81 -6.32 -3.98
C ILE A 179 17.93 -7.05 -3.23
N GLU A 180 18.02 -8.37 -3.36
CA GLU A 180 19.08 -9.18 -2.75
C GLU A 180 20.46 -8.76 -3.25
N LEU A 181 20.61 -8.48 -4.54
CA LEU A 181 21.86 -7.94 -5.09
C LEU A 181 22.15 -6.56 -4.50
N LYS A 182 21.16 -5.65 -4.42
CA LYS A 182 21.37 -4.32 -3.79
C LYS A 182 21.83 -4.46 -2.34
N VAL A 183 21.24 -5.37 -1.58
CA VAL A 183 21.64 -5.68 -0.20
C VAL A 183 23.07 -6.20 -0.16
N SER A 184 23.41 -7.19 -0.99
CA SER A 184 24.76 -7.76 -1.09
C SER A 184 25.82 -6.72 -1.49
N LEU A 185 25.52 -5.88 -2.48
CA LEU A 185 26.41 -4.79 -2.91
C LEU A 185 26.58 -3.75 -1.80
N SER A 186 25.51 -3.42 -1.06
CA SER A 186 25.58 -2.53 0.11
C SER A 186 26.47 -3.09 1.22
N GLU A 187 26.39 -4.40 1.49
CA GLU A 187 27.29 -5.06 2.45
C GLU A 187 28.74 -5.05 1.99
N LYS A 188 29.01 -5.33 0.71
CA LYS A 188 30.36 -5.26 0.13
C LYS A 188 30.93 -3.84 0.19
N LYS A 189 30.10 -2.82 -0.07
CA LYS A 189 30.47 -1.40 0.12
C LYS A 189 30.86 -1.10 1.57
N ARG A 190 30.04 -1.54 2.54
CA ARG A 190 30.32 -1.34 3.97
C ARG A 190 31.61 -2.02 4.43
N LYS A 191 31.93 -3.18 3.85
CA LYS A 191 33.17 -3.92 4.12
C LYS A 191 34.38 -3.39 3.34
N GLY A 192 34.22 -2.33 2.53
CA GLY A 192 35.30 -1.75 1.72
C GLY A 192 35.75 -2.63 0.55
N LEU A 193 34.98 -3.67 0.19
CA LEU A 193 35.35 -4.66 -0.82
C LEU A 193 35.11 -4.18 -2.27
N ILE A 194 34.22 -3.20 -2.45
CA ILE A 194 33.89 -2.59 -3.75
C ILE A 194 33.61 -1.10 -3.55
N THR A 195 33.91 -0.30 -4.57
CA THR A 195 33.59 1.13 -4.64
C THR A 195 32.12 1.36 -5.00
N ASN A 196 31.64 2.59 -4.75
CA ASN A 196 30.28 2.99 -5.16
C ASN A 196 30.05 2.83 -6.67
N LYS A 197 31.05 3.21 -7.47
CA LYS A 197 31.01 3.16 -8.93
C LYS A 197 30.96 1.73 -9.44
N GLU A 198 31.74 0.82 -8.85
CA GLU A 198 31.72 -0.61 -9.20
C GLU A 198 30.39 -1.27 -8.86
N ALA A 199 29.83 -0.97 -7.69
CA ALA A 199 28.53 -1.50 -7.30
C ALA A 199 27.40 -1.01 -8.22
N GLU A 200 27.43 0.28 -8.59
CA GLU A 200 26.47 0.85 -9.53
C GLU A 200 26.60 0.18 -10.91
N GLN A 201 27.83 -0.05 -11.38
CA GLN A 201 28.07 -0.71 -12.64
C GLN A 201 27.64 -2.20 -12.63
N ILE A 202 27.88 -2.93 -11.53
CA ILE A 202 27.39 -4.31 -11.37
C ILE A 202 25.86 -4.35 -11.41
N TYR A 203 25.20 -3.46 -10.67
CA TYR A 203 23.74 -3.40 -10.65
C TYR A 203 23.16 -3.01 -12.01
N THR A 204 23.69 -1.97 -12.66
CA THR A 204 23.21 -1.48 -13.95
C THR A 204 23.43 -2.51 -15.06
N ASN A 205 24.55 -3.24 -15.05
CA ASN A 205 24.82 -4.30 -16.03
C ASN A 205 23.82 -5.47 -15.94
N GLN A 206 23.42 -5.85 -14.71
CA GLN A 206 22.51 -6.98 -14.51
C GLN A 206 21.03 -6.58 -14.54
N TYR A 207 20.70 -5.42 -13.98
CA TYR A 207 19.33 -5.01 -13.67
C TYR A 207 18.99 -3.57 -14.09
N GLY A 208 19.86 -2.86 -14.82
CA GLY A 208 19.60 -1.48 -15.25
C GLY A 208 18.31 -1.31 -16.07
N GLY A 209 17.89 -2.35 -16.79
CA GLY A 209 16.61 -2.39 -17.49
C GLY A 209 15.39 -2.31 -16.56
N LEU A 210 15.49 -2.71 -15.29
CA LEU A 210 14.42 -2.53 -14.31
C LEU A 210 14.21 -1.06 -14.02
N GLU A 211 15.25 -0.26 -13.77
CA GLU A 211 15.08 1.17 -13.46
C GLU A 211 14.33 1.91 -14.59
N THR A 212 14.63 1.57 -15.86
CA THR A 212 13.91 2.09 -17.02
C THR A 212 12.48 1.57 -17.11
N ALA A 213 12.25 0.28 -16.87
CA ALA A 213 10.94 -0.35 -16.93
C ALA A 213 9.95 0.14 -15.85
N TYR A 214 10.45 0.74 -14.77
CA TYR A 214 9.68 1.28 -13.65
C TYR A 214 9.69 2.82 -13.58
N GLY A 215 10.22 3.50 -14.61
CA GLY A 215 9.97 4.93 -14.86
C GLY A 215 11.10 5.90 -14.49
N ASN A 216 12.33 5.43 -14.28
CA ASN A 216 13.51 6.31 -14.17
C ASN A 216 14.14 6.53 -15.55
N PHE A 217 13.53 7.37 -16.39
CA PHE A 217 14.27 8.00 -17.48
C PHE A 217 14.44 9.49 -17.18
N LYS A 218 15.40 9.79 -16.31
CA LYS A 218 16.15 11.05 -16.36
C LYS A 218 17.60 10.65 -16.54
N GLU A 219 18.29 11.21 -17.53
CA GLU A 219 19.76 11.16 -17.56
C GLU A 219 20.25 11.65 -16.20
N LYS A 220 20.72 10.72 -15.35
CA LYS A 220 21.21 11.05 -14.02
C LYS A 220 22.54 11.77 -14.20
N ASN A 221 22.53 13.09 -14.02
CA ASN A 221 23.70 13.77 -13.48
C ASN A 221 23.96 13.17 -12.09
N SER A 222 25.14 12.56 -11.95
CA SER A 222 25.66 11.99 -10.72
C SER A 222 25.69 13.05 -9.62
N ASN A 223 24.81 12.92 -8.63
CA ASN A 223 24.97 13.33 -7.23
C ASN A 223 23.61 13.33 -6.54
N ASN A 224 23.12 12.15 -6.12
CA ASN A 224 21.98 12.08 -5.20
C ASN A 224 22.48 11.74 -3.79
N GLU A 225 22.58 12.77 -2.94
CA GLU A 225 22.95 12.67 -1.53
C GLU A 225 22.00 11.76 -0.70
N LYS A 226 20.81 11.46 -1.23
CA LYS A 226 19.82 10.57 -0.59
C LYS A 226 20.30 9.13 -0.41
N GLU A 227 21.20 8.63 -1.26
CA GLU A 227 21.77 7.28 -1.12
C GLU A 227 22.64 7.12 0.14
N LYS A 228 23.24 8.22 0.63
CA LYS A 228 24.06 8.20 1.86
C LYS A 228 23.21 8.07 3.13
N GLN A 229 21.93 8.47 3.07
CA GLN A 229 21.01 8.38 4.21
C GLN A 229 20.39 6.98 4.33
N PHE A 230 20.15 6.33 3.18
CA PHE A 230 19.67 4.95 3.06
C PHE A 230 20.54 3.91 3.81
N VAL A 231 21.85 4.18 3.92
CA VAL A 231 22.82 3.29 4.58
C VAL A 231 22.87 3.48 6.11
N LYS A 232 22.28 4.54 6.68
CA LYS A 232 22.34 4.77 8.14
C LYS A 232 21.16 4.19 8.93
N ASP A 233 19.98 4.08 8.33
CA ASP A 233 18.75 3.69 9.07
C ASP A 233 18.48 2.18 9.14
N THR A 234 19.30 1.35 8.50
CA THR A 234 19.17 -0.13 8.55
C THR A 234 19.69 -0.78 9.84
N ASN A 235 20.09 0.00 10.84
CA ASN A 235 20.71 -0.48 12.08
C ASN A 235 19.82 -0.43 13.34
N LYS A 236 18.49 -0.35 13.21
CA LYS A 236 17.60 -0.51 14.38
C LYS A 236 16.59 -1.64 14.16
N GLU A 237 16.86 -2.75 14.85
CA GLU A 237 15.98 -3.86 15.18
C GLU A 237 15.46 -4.72 14.01
N SER A 238 16.16 -5.83 13.80
CA SER A 238 15.65 -7.11 13.25
C SER A 238 14.53 -7.04 12.20
N PHE A 239 14.86 -6.56 11.00
CA PHE A 239 14.05 -6.75 9.79
C PHE A 239 14.59 -7.87 8.88
N LEU A 240 15.01 -8.98 9.50
CA LEU A 240 15.16 -10.25 8.78
C LEU A 240 14.15 -11.23 9.37
N PRO A 241 13.02 -11.47 8.72
CA PRO A 241 12.33 -12.72 8.89
C PRO A 241 13.03 -13.74 7.99
N SER A 242 13.60 -14.76 8.62
CA SER A 242 13.77 -16.05 7.97
C SER A 242 12.48 -16.40 7.22
N TYR A 243 12.61 -16.78 5.94
CA TYR A 243 11.60 -17.58 5.27
C TYR A 243 11.45 -18.87 6.07
N GLY A 244 10.67 -18.82 7.14
CA GLY A 244 10.08 -20.00 7.71
C GLY A 244 9.26 -20.59 6.58
N ARG A 245 9.74 -21.70 6.02
CA ARG A 245 8.96 -22.65 5.23
C ARG A 245 7.73 -23.04 6.05
N ARG A 246 6.70 -22.18 6.10
CA ARG A 246 5.40 -22.56 6.60
C ARG A 246 4.76 -23.34 5.47
N LYS A 247 4.99 -24.66 5.52
CA LYS A 247 4.05 -25.64 4.97
C LYS A 247 2.74 -25.52 5.75
N ASP A 248 2.03 -24.41 5.60
CA ASP A 248 0.67 -24.32 6.09
C ASP A 248 -0.12 -25.34 5.26
N LYS A 249 -0.56 -26.43 5.90
CA LYS A 249 -1.40 -27.47 5.30
C LYS A 249 -2.78 -26.87 5.02
N ILE A 250 -2.88 -26.04 3.99
CA ILE A 250 -4.16 -25.55 3.49
C ILE A 250 -4.74 -26.64 2.60
N ALA A 251 -5.86 -27.21 3.02
CA ALA A 251 -6.60 -28.20 2.25
C ALA A 251 -7.82 -27.53 1.60
N PHE A 252 -7.90 -27.62 0.28
CA PHE A 252 -9.07 -27.24 -0.50
C PHE A 252 -9.86 -28.50 -0.89
N LYS A 253 -11.18 -28.37 -1.06
CA LYS A 253 -12.03 -29.47 -1.55
C LYS A 253 -11.63 -29.86 -2.96
N ASN A 254 -11.37 -28.88 -3.84
CA ASN A 254 -10.84 -29.13 -5.19
C ASN A 254 -9.34 -28.77 -5.27
N MET A 255 -8.50 -29.68 -4.78
CA MET A 255 -7.05 -29.49 -4.74
C MET A 255 -6.41 -29.42 -6.12
N ASP A 256 -6.94 -30.16 -7.11
CA ASP A 256 -6.41 -30.14 -8.48
C ASP A 256 -6.56 -28.77 -9.14
N LEU A 257 -7.72 -28.13 -8.98
CA LEU A 257 -7.93 -26.78 -9.47
C LEU A 257 -7.09 -25.77 -8.67
N ALA A 258 -6.95 -25.95 -7.36
CA ALA A 258 -6.08 -25.11 -6.53
C ALA A 258 -4.63 -25.13 -7.02
N ILE A 259 -4.09 -26.32 -7.32
CA ILE A 259 -2.73 -26.50 -7.86
C ILE A 259 -2.61 -25.86 -9.25
N CYS A 260 -3.61 -26.04 -10.11
CA CYS A 260 -3.65 -25.40 -11.43
C CYS A 260 -3.54 -23.87 -11.31
N LEU A 261 -4.42 -23.25 -10.52
CA LEU A 261 -4.44 -21.80 -10.29
C LEU A 261 -3.12 -21.31 -9.67
N ARG A 262 -2.55 -22.07 -8.72
CA ARG A 262 -1.24 -21.77 -8.12
C ARG A 262 -0.11 -21.77 -9.14
N ASN A 263 -0.07 -22.78 -10.00
CA ASN A 263 0.97 -22.89 -11.03
C ASN A 263 0.89 -21.74 -12.03
N TYR A 264 -0.31 -21.41 -12.53
CA TYR A 264 -0.46 -20.29 -13.47
C TYR A 264 -0.23 -18.93 -12.83
N SER A 265 -0.60 -18.75 -11.55
CA SER A 265 -0.23 -17.55 -10.79
C SER A 265 1.27 -17.33 -10.78
N SER A 266 2.04 -18.37 -10.44
CA SER A 266 3.51 -18.28 -10.43
C SER A 266 4.10 -18.04 -11.83
N LYS A 267 3.61 -18.75 -12.86
CA LYS A 267 4.13 -18.63 -14.24
C LYS A 267 3.84 -17.26 -14.86
N ILE A 268 2.59 -16.78 -14.74
CA ILE A 268 2.19 -15.48 -15.29
C ILE A 268 2.94 -14.35 -14.60
N PHE A 269 3.14 -14.48 -13.29
CA PHE A 269 3.95 -13.56 -12.50
C PHE A 269 5.39 -13.44 -13.02
N GLU A 270 6.08 -14.58 -13.15
CA GLU A 270 7.46 -14.62 -13.65
C GLU A 270 7.56 -14.07 -15.08
N LEU A 271 6.59 -14.43 -15.93
CA LEU A 271 6.51 -13.93 -17.30
C LEU A 271 6.34 -12.40 -17.34
N ARG A 272 5.46 -11.84 -16.51
CA ARG A 272 5.21 -10.40 -16.43
C ARG A 272 6.50 -9.65 -16.08
N ASP A 273 7.23 -10.12 -15.08
CA ASP A 273 8.48 -9.48 -14.66
C ASP A 273 9.56 -9.55 -15.75
N LYS A 274 9.73 -10.73 -16.39
CA LYS A 274 10.62 -10.90 -17.55
C LYS A 274 10.26 -9.97 -18.71
N ASN A 275 8.97 -9.89 -19.03
CA ASN A 275 8.45 -9.04 -20.11
C ASN A 275 8.68 -7.55 -19.81
N LYS A 276 8.46 -7.14 -18.56
CA LYS A 276 8.69 -5.75 -18.12
C LYS A 276 10.17 -5.39 -18.18
N PHE A 277 11.07 -6.29 -17.74
CA PHE A 277 12.51 -6.11 -17.87
C PHE A 277 12.96 -5.95 -19.33
N LEU A 278 12.49 -6.84 -20.22
CA LEU A 278 12.78 -6.75 -21.66
C LEU A 278 12.26 -5.45 -22.27
N MET A 279 11.06 -4.99 -21.88
CA MET A 279 10.53 -3.71 -22.34
C MET A 279 11.35 -2.51 -21.88
N GLY A 280 11.99 -2.60 -20.71
CA GLY A 280 12.97 -1.61 -20.27
C GLY A 280 14.14 -1.50 -21.25
N GLN A 281 14.69 -2.64 -21.69
CA GLN A 281 15.77 -2.69 -22.69
C GLN A 281 15.29 -2.15 -24.05
N VAL A 282 14.10 -2.53 -24.50
CA VAL A 282 13.48 -1.98 -25.73
C VAL A 282 13.36 -0.48 -25.64
N SER A 283 12.89 0.07 -24.52
CA SER A 283 12.71 1.51 -24.35
C SER A 283 14.05 2.26 -24.42
N THR A 284 15.10 1.72 -23.78
CA THR A 284 16.46 2.28 -23.83
C THR A 284 16.98 2.34 -25.28
N GLU A 285 16.98 1.21 -25.99
CA GLU A 285 17.53 1.15 -27.35
C GLU A 285 16.66 1.92 -28.36
N LYS A 286 15.33 1.88 -28.20
CA LYS A 286 14.40 2.69 -29.00
C LYS A 286 14.68 4.17 -28.85
N ASN A 287 14.94 4.66 -27.63
CA ASN A 287 15.28 6.05 -27.38
C ASN A 287 16.60 6.46 -28.06
N ARG A 288 17.62 5.60 -28.01
CA ARG A 288 18.91 5.84 -28.71
C ARG A 288 18.72 5.96 -30.22
N VAL A 289 18.02 5.00 -30.83
CA VAL A 289 17.74 4.98 -32.28
C VAL A 289 16.90 6.20 -32.68
N PHE A 290 15.84 6.49 -31.93
CA PHE A 290 14.95 7.63 -32.20
C PHE A 290 15.68 8.98 -32.14
N ASN A 291 16.45 9.24 -31.08
CA ASN A 291 17.18 10.50 -30.93
C ASN A 291 18.24 10.68 -32.04
N THR A 292 18.94 9.59 -32.40
CA THR A 292 19.92 9.60 -33.50
C THR A 292 19.25 9.88 -34.85
N LEU A 293 18.07 9.30 -35.10
CA LEU A 293 17.29 9.55 -36.31
C LEU A 293 16.85 11.01 -36.39
N LEU A 294 16.30 11.58 -35.32
CA LEU A 294 15.89 13.00 -35.29
C LEU A 294 17.06 13.94 -35.59
N SER A 295 18.23 13.68 -34.98
CA SER A 295 19.45 14.43 -35.22
C SER A 295 19.83 14.44 -36.71
N LYS A 296 19.85 13.26 -37.35
CA LYS A 296 20.15 13.13 -38.78
C LYS A 296 19.12 13.79 -39.70
N LEU A 297 17.85 13.81 -39.30
CA LEU A 297 16.77 14.49 -40.02
C LEU A 297 16.69 15.99 -39.73
N LYS A 298 17.55 16.51 -38.85
CA LYS A 298 17.55 17.91 -38.36
C LYS A 298 16.21 18.33 -37.75
N ILE A 299 15.54 17.40 -37.07
CA ILE A 299 14.29 17.67 -36.33
C ILE A 299 14.64 17.92 -34.86
N LEU A 300 14.16 19.02 -34.29
CA LEU A 300 14.42 19.35 -32.88
C LEU A 300 13.74 18.32 -31.97
N PRO A 301 14.38 17.85 -30.88
CA PRO A 301 13.78 16.86 -29.97
C PRO A 301 12.41 17.27 -29.41
N GLN A 302 12.21 18.56 -29.14
CA GLN A 302 10.96 19.12 -28.63
C GLN A 302 9.80 19.03 -29.63
N GLU A 303 10.11 19.05 -30.93
CA GLU A 303 9.14 18.87 -32.02
C GLU A 303 8.98 17.38 -32.34
N GLY A 304 10.10 16.66 -32.42
CA GLY A 304 10.18 15.25 -32.78
C GLY A 304 9.38 14.33 -31.85
N LYS A 305 9.26 14.67 -30.55
CA LYS A 305 8.44 13.88 -29.60
C LYS A 305 6.96 13.76 -29.99
N PHE A 306 6.46 14.64 -30.85
CA PHE A 306 5.07 14.60 -31.33
C PHE A 306 4.89 13.82 -32.63
N TYR A 307 5.96 13.25 -33.20
CA TYR A 307 5.88 12.42 -34.41
C TYR A 307 5.38 11.02 -34.08
N MET A 308 4.57 10.46 -34.98
CA MET A 308 4.18 9.05 -34.99
C MET A 308 5.13 8.20 -35.84
N LEU A 309 5.07 6.88 -35.69
CA LEU A 309 6.00 5.97 -36.36
C LEU A 309 5.91 6.08 -37.89
N MET A 310 4.70 6.16 -38.44
CA MET A 310 4.49 6.35 -39.89
C MET A 310 4.91 7.74 -40.39
N GLU A 311 4.81 8.77 -39.54
CA GLU A 311 5.26 10.12 -39.92
C GLU A 311 6.79 10.19 -39.98
N LEU A 312 7.50 9.44 -39.12
CA LEU A 312 8.95 9.28 -39.21
C LEU A 312 9.35 8.53 -40.48
N TYR A 313 8.60 7.49 -40.85
CA TYR A 313 8.80 6.80 -42.13
C TYR A 313 8.67 7.79 -43.31
N LYS A 314 7.58 8.56 -43.36
CA LYS A 314 7.41 9.59 -44.39
C LYS A 314 8.49 10.67 -44.35
N ALA A 315 8.97 11.05 -43.17
CA ALA A 315 10.07 12.01 -43.06
C ALA A 315 11.38 11.52 -43.70
N VAL A 316 11.61 10.21 -43.71
CA VAL A 316 12.80 9.58 -44.29
C VAL A 316 12.66 9.32 -45.80
N TYR A 317 11.47 8.98 -46.27
CA TYR A 317 11.23 8.54 -47.66
C TYR A 317 10.57 9.59 -48.56
N GLU A 318 9.78 10.49 -47.98
CA GLU A 318 8.95 11.48 -48.69
C GLU A 318 9.32 12.92 -48.32
N ASP A 319 10.41 13.11 -47.55
CA ASP A 319 10.82 14.37 -46.92
C ASP A 319 9.70 15.11 -46.17
N TYR A 320 8.74 14.35 -45.65
CA TYR A 320 7.61 14.88 -44.90
C TYR A 320 8.06 15.53 -43.58
N ARG A 321 7.42 16.63 -43.17
CA ARG A 321 7.56 17.22 -41.83
C ARG A 321 6.19 17.53 -41.25
N VAL A 322 6.00 17.20 -39.97
CA VAL A 322 4.75 17.52 -39.26
C VAL A 322 4.67 19.03 -39.10
N SER A 323 3.52 19.62 -39.43
CA SER A 323 3.35 21.07 -39.38
C SER A 323 3.45 21.60 -37.93
N LYS A 324 3.96 22.83 -37.77
CA LYS A 324 4.01 23.52 -36.46
C LYS A 324 2.62 23.64 -35.82
N ASN A 325 1.57 23.81 -36.62
CA ASN A 325 0.20 23.84 -36.14
C ASN A 325 -0.21 22.49 -35.55
N THR A 326 0.08 21.38 -36.25
CA THR A 326 -0.21 20.02 -35.74
C THR A 326 0.55 19.74 -34.44
N ILE A 327 1.82 20.14 -34.34
CA ILE A 327 2.62 20.00 -33.11
C ILE A 327 1.98 20.79 -31.96
N LYS A 328 1.60 22.05 -32.20
CA LYS A 328 0.94 22.91 -31.22
C LYS A 328 -0.42 22.36 -30.77
N GLU A 329 -1.15 21.70 -31.65
CA GLU A 329 -2.41 21.04 -31.29
C GLU A 329 -2.19 19.77 -30.48
N ARG A 330 -1.20 18.93 -30.85
CA ARG A 330 -0.83 17.73 -30.08
C ARG A 330 -0.27 18.07 -28.71
N SER A 331 0.45 19.19 -28.56
CA SER A 331 0.97 19.62 -27.26
C SER A 331 -0.11 20.02 -26.26
N LYS A 332 -1.33 20.32 -26.71
CA LYS A 332 -2.48 20.58 -25.83
C LYS A 332 -3.11 19.28 -25.31
N GLY A 333 -3.01 18.20 -26.08
CA GLY A 333 -3.55 16.89 -25.75
C GLY A 333 -4.08 16.16 -26.99
N VAL A 334 -4.05 14.82 -26.94
CA VAL A 334 -4.45 13.92 -28.02
C VAL A 334 -5.42 12.87 -27.48
N VAL A 335 -6.52 12.62 -28.20
CA VAL A 335 -7.45 11.53 -27.94
C VAL A 335 -7.45 10.55 -29.12
N LEU A 336 -7.31 9.27 -28.80
CA LEU A 336 -7.27 8.15 -29.74
C LEU A 336 -8.44 7.20 -29.42
N SER A 337 -9.38 7.03 -30.36
CA SER A 337 -10.44 6.00 -30.25
C SER A 337 -10.14 4.76 -31.10
N ARG A 338 -9.39 4.95 -32.17
CA ARG A 338 -8.73 3.92 -33.00
C ARG A 338 -7.43 4.52 -33.51
N LYS A 339 -6.51 3.67 -34.00
CA LYS A 339 -5.20 4.13 -34.52
C LYS A 339 -5.35 5.21 -35.59
N GLU A 340 -6.34 5.03 -36.46
CA GLU A 340 -6.69 5.94 -37.55
C GLU A 340 -7.48 7.20 -37.11
N ASN A 341 -8.04 7.20 -35.89
CA ASN A 341 -8.93 8.26 -35.41
C ASN A 341 -8.25 9.08 -34.30
N ILE A 342 -7.45 10.06 -34.73
CA ILE A 342 -6.76 11.00 -33.85
C ILE A 342 -7.54 12.30 -33.78
N LYS A 343 -7.91 12.73 -32.56
CA LYS A 343 -8.53 14.03 -32.31
C LYS A 343 -7.64 14.83 -31.37
N THR A 344 -7.29 16.06 -31.74
CA THR A 344 -6.57 17.01 -30.87
C THR A 344 -7.56 17.82 -30.02
N GLU A 345 -7.10 18.34 -28.88
CA GLU A 345 -7.93 19.02 -27.86
C GLU A 345 -8.61 20.35 -28.29
N ALA A 346 -8.61 20.75 -29.56
CA ALA A 346 -9.24 22.00 -29.99
C ALA A 346 -10.78 21.99 -30.05
N ASN A 347 -11.45 20.82 -30.03
CA ASN A 347 -12.91 20.75 -30.21
C ASN A 347 -13.66 20.61 -28.88
N SER A 348 -14.68 21.44 -28.69
CA SER A 348 -15.56 21.54 -27.51
C SER A 348 -16.12 20.19 -27.00
N ASN A 349 -16.41 19.26 -27.91
CA ASN A 349 -16.91 17.92 -27.58
C ASN A 349 -15.87 17.02 -26.87
N THR A 350 -14.58 17.19 -27.17
CA THR A 350 -13.49 16.45 -26.51
C THR A 350 -13.26 16.95 -25.10
N LYS A 351 -13.40 18.27 -24.90
CA LYS A 351 -13.42 18.90 -23.57
C LYS A 351 -14.52 18.32 -22.70
N LEU A 352 -15.72 18.12 -23.26
CA LEU A 352 -16.89 17.58 -22.57
C LEU A 352 -16.70 16.12 -22.12
N LEU A 353 -16.06 15.30 -22.97
CA LEU A 353 -15.63 13.94 -22.63
C LEU A 353 -14.61 13.97 -21.49
N ILE A 354 -13.53 14.75 -21.62
CA ILE A 354 -12.48 14.88 -20.59
C ILE A 354 -13.03 15.43 -19.27
N THR A 355 -13.92 16.44 -19.28
CA THR A 355 -14.54 16.97 -18.06
C THR A 355 -15.48 15.96 -17.41
N ASN A 356 -16.22 15.15 -18.19
CA ASN A 356 -17.04 14.09 -17.62
C ASN A 356 -16.20 12.94 -17.03
N PHE A 357 -14.99 12.68 -17.56
CA PHE A 357 -14.07 11.66 -17.06
C PHE A 357 -13.14 12.16 -15.93
N ALA A 358 -12.85 13.46 -15.83
CA ALA A 358 -11.95 14.02 -14.82
C ALA A 358 -12.68 14.67 -13.63
N SER A 359 -13.92 15.14 -13.81
CA SER A 359 -14.57 15.98 -12.80
C SER A 359 -15.91 15.42 -12.31
N LYS A 360 -15.82 14.67 -11.22
CA LYS A 360 -16.84 14.64 -10.16
C LYS A 360 -16.18 14.19 -8.85
N THR A 361 -15.25 15.01 -8.38
CA THR A 361 -14.88 15.03 -6.96
C THR A 361 -16.09 15.53 -6.20
N SER A 362 -16.93 14.60 -5.72
CA SER A 362 -17.99 14.96 -4.78
C SER A 362 -17.33 15.42 -3.48
N ASN A 363 -17.39 16.73 -3.26
CA ASN A 363 -17.08 17.39 -1.99
C ASN A 363 -18.17 17.07 -0.94
N SER A 364 -18.55 15.81 -0.82
CA SER A 364 -19.36 15.35 0.30
C SER A 364 -18.42 14.99 1.45
N ARG A 365 -18.64 15.61 2.62
CA ARG A 365 -17.94 15.33 3.89
C ARG A 365 -18.37 13.99 4.51
N THR A 366 -18.72 13.01 3.67
CA THR A 366 -19.17 11.69 4.11
C THR A 366 -17.98 10.83 4.49
N LEU A 367 -18.12 10.05 5.56
CA LEU A 367 -17.20 8.98 5.86
C LEU A 367 -17.33 7.93 4.75
N LYS A 368 -16.20 7.43 4.24
CA LYS A 368 -16.22 6.48 3.11
C LYS A 368 -15.58 5.18 3.52
N LEU A 369 -16.39 4.14 3.67
CA LEU A 369 -15.90 2.77 3.75
C LEU A 369 -15.72 2.23 2.33
N MET A 370 -14.50 1.86 2.00
CA MET A 370 -14.12 1.32 0.72
C MET A 370 -13.56 -0.10 0.90
N ARG A 371 -13.77 -0.92 -0.13
CA ARG A 371 -13.28 -2.28 -0.17
C ARG A 371 -12.26 -2.42 -1.28
N GLY A 372 -11.15 -3.06 -0.96
CA GLY A 372 -10.12 -3.47 -1.91
C GLY A 372 -9.83 -4.95 -1.79
N VAL A 373 -8.90 -5.42 -2.62
CA VAL A 373 -8.36 -6.77 -2.54
C VAL A 373 -7.23 -6.76 -1.49
N PRO A 374 -7.36 -7.52 -0.39
CA PRO A 374 -6.30 -7.61 0.62
C PRO A 374 -5.10 -8.36 0.05
N VAL A 375 -3.97 -7.68 -0.04
CA VAL A 375 -2.72 -8.24 -0.58
C VAL A 375 -1.66 -8.48 0.48
N SER A 376 -1.67 -7.66 1.55
CA SER A 376 -0.76 -7.80 2.67
C SER A 376 -1.48 -7.44 3.97
N ARG A 377 -1.30 -8.28 4.99
CA ARG A 377 -2.07 -8.23 6.25
C ARG A 377 -1.63 -7.08 7.16
N GLY A 378 -2.55 -6.71 8.03
CA GLY A 378 -2.30 -5.81 9.16
C GLY A 378 -3.27 -4.65 9.22
N LEU A 379 -3.17 -3.88 10.30
CA LEU A 379 -4.00 -2.72 10.57
C LEU A 379 -3.09 -1.52 10.78
N VAL A 380 -3.34 -0.45 10.04
CA VAL A 380 -2.59 0.80 10.18
C VAL A 380 -3.52 1.99 10.09
N ILE A 381 -3.17 3.01 10.84
CA ILE A 381 -3.85 4.30 10.86
C ILE A 381 -2.81 5.35 10.49
N GLY A 382 -3.13 6.19 9.52
CA GLY A 382 -2.23 7.22 9.04
C GLY A 382 -2.91 8.21 8.13
N LYS A 383 -2.21 9.30 7.84
CA LYS A 383 -2.67 10.29 6.87
C LYS A 383 -2.47 9.75 5.46
N ALA A 384 -3.44 9.97 4.59
CA ALA A 384 -3.31 9.73 3.16
C ALA A 384 -2.17 10.60 2.60
N HIS A 385 -1.31 10.01 1.80
CA HIS A 385 -0.34 10.72 0.97
C HIS A 385 -0.54 10.29 -0.47
N LEU A 386 -1.13 11.18 -1.26
CA LEU A 386 -1.45 10.92 -2.66
C LEU A 386 -0.18 11.02 -3.50
N VAL A 387 0.12 9.99 -4.30
CA VAL A 387 1.31 9.93 -5.15
C VAL A 387 0.91 9.72 -6.60
N ASN A 388 1.09 10.76 -7.41
CA ASN A 388 0.84 10.71 -8.85
C ASN A 388 2.15 10.65 -9.65
N ASP A 389 3.25 11.18 -9.10
CA ASP A 389 4.57 11.17 -9.73
C ASP A 389 5.73 10.92 -8.73
N SER A 390 6.96 10.93 -9.22
CA SER A 390 8.17 10.72 -8.40
C SER A 390 8.50 11.90 -7.48
N THR A 391 7.91 13.08 -7.69
CA THR A 391 8.09 14.23 -6.78
C THR A 391 7.20 14.11 -5.55
N ASP A 392 5.95 13.67 -5.75
CA ASP A 392 5.03 13.35 -4.66
C ASP A 392 5.58 12.22 -3.77
N SER A 393 6.20 11.22 -4.41
CA SER A 393 6.78 10.05 -3.74
C SER A 393 7.86 10.43 -2.71
N ASN A 394 8.62 11.49 -3.01
CA ASN A 394 9.69 12.03 -2.16
C ASN A 394 9.19 12.82 -0.94
N GLN A 395 7.91 13.20 -0.91
CA GLN A 395 7.31 13.97 0.18
C GLN A 395 6.58 13.11 1.21
N LEU A 396 6.46 11.80 0.94
CA LEU A 396 5.79 10.85 1.81
C LEU A 396 6.54 10.74 3.14
N LYS A 397 5.83 10.90 4.26
CA LYS A 397 6.43 10.84 5.60
C LYS A 397 6.19 9.48 6.26
N LYS A 398 7.12 9.10 7.14
CA LYS A 398 6.96 7.94 8.01
C LYS A 398 5.63 7.99 8.77
N GLY A 399 4.87 6.90 8.73
CA GLY A 399 3.54 6.84 9.37
C GLY A 399 2.37 7.17 8.43
N GLU A 400 2.62 7.71 7.24
CA GLU A 400 1.58 8.01 6.25
C GLU A 400 1.21 6.78 5.41
N ILE A 401 0.00 6.80 4.84
CA ILE A 401 -0.52 5.76 3.96
C ILE A 401 -0.35 6.22 2.52
N LEU A 402 0.39 5.47 1.73
CA LEU A 402 0.59 5.71 0.31
C LEU A 402 -0.73 5.48 -0.45
N VAL A 403 -1.18 6.48 -1.22
CA VAL A 403 -2.39 6.39 -2.05
C VAL A 403 -2.01 6.67 -3.50
N ALA A 404 -2.17 5.70 -4.39
CA ALA A 404 -1.73 5.84 -5.79
C ALA A 404 -2.76 5.27 -6.79
N PRO A 405 -2.81 5.79 -8.04
CA PRO A 405 -3.67 5.21 -9.08
C PRO A 405 -3.31 3.75 -9.36
N GLY A 406 -2.03 3.39 -9.36
CA GLY A 406 -1.49 2.06 -9.57
C GLY A 406 -0.04 2.00 -9.08
N THR A 407 0.71 0.93 -9.37
CA THR A 407 2.09 0.75 -8.86
C THR A 407 3.16 0.54 -9.93
N ASP A 408 2.90 1.00 -11.15
CA ASP A 408 3.94 1.09 -12.17
C ASP A 408 4.91 2.27 -11.93
N PHE A 409 4.68 3.07 -10.90
CA PHE A 409 5.52 4.20 -10.51
C PHE A 409 6.71 3.74 -9.64
N ASN A 410 7.84 4.46 -9.70
CA ASN A 410 9.00 4.32 -8.81
C ASN A 410 8.64 4.59 -7.34
N LEU A 411 7.91 3.67 -6.72
CA LEU A 411 7.37 3.80 -5.37
C LEU A 411 8.07 2.89 -4.37
N VAL A 412 9.05 2.07 -4.79
CA VAL A 412 9.74 1.15 -3.88
C VAL A 412 10.24 1.89 -2.64
N ASP A 413 10.87 3.06 -2.82
CA ASP A 413 11.31 3.92 -1.72
C ASP A 413 10.12 4.42 -0.85
N SER A 414 9.01 4.83 -1.48
CA SER A 414 7.80 5.23 -0.75
C SER A 414 7.14 4.08 0.01
N PHE A 415 7.24 2.84 -0.47
CA PHE A 415 6.73 1.65 0.20
C PHE A 415 7.51 1.34 1.48
N TYR A 416 8.82 1.65 1.52
CA TYR A 416 9.62 1.54 2.76
C TYR A 416 9.14 2.53 3.83
N GLU A 417 8.97 3.80 3.45
CA GLU A 417 8.59 4.88 4.37
C GLU A 417 7.12 4.79 4.84
N CYS A 418 6.22 4.34 3.97
CA CYS A 418 4.81 4.28 4.29
C CYS A 418 4.50 3.29 5.41
N ALA A 419 3.44 3.58 6.16
CA ALA A 419 2.91 2.67 7.17
C ALA A 419 2.00 1.59 6.54
N GLY A 420 1.48 1.85 5.34
CA GLY A 420 0.74 0.93 4.48
C GLY A 420 0.41 1.62 3.15
N SER A 421 -0.16 0.88 2.20
CA SER A 421 -0.46 1.41 0.87
C SER A 421 -1.82 0.97 0.34
N ILE A 422 -2.43 1.84 -0.47
CA ILE A 422 -3.69 1.59 -1.16
C ILE A 422 -3.62 2.06 -2.60
N THR A 423 -4.11 1.23 -3.53
CA THR A 423 -4.15 1.60 -4.94
C THR A 423 -5.51 1.42 -5.59
N GLU A 424 -5.82 2.29 -6.56
CA GLU A 424 -7.06 2.23 -7.34
C GLU A 424 -7.06 1.02 -8.27
N GLU A 425 -5.94 0.82 -8.93
CA GLU A 425 -5.64 -0.24 -9.88
C GLU A 425 -4.67 -1.25 -9.26
N GLY A 426 -4.48 -2.34 -9.99
CA GLY A 426 -3.60 -3.43 -9.61
C GLY A 426 -4.37 -4.63 -9.08
N GLY A 427 -4.01 -5.79 -9.61
CA GLY A 427 -4.40 -7.08 -9.07
C GLY A 427 -3.45 -7.53 -7.95
N ILE A 428 -3.71 -8.71 -7.42
CA ILE A 428 -2.88 -9.33 -6.39
C ILE A 428 -1.45 -9.69 -6.85
N LEU A 429 -1.25 -9.75 -8.16
CA LEU A 429 0.03 -9.93 -8.85
C LEU A 429 0.70 -8.58 -9.22
N SER A 430 0.05 -7.45 -8.89
CA SER A 430 0.63 -6.14 -9.16
C SER A 430 1.86 -5.90 -8.29
N HIS A 431 2.71 -5.00 -8.79
CA HIS A 431 3.94 -4.59 -8.10
C HIS A 431 3.69 -4.10 -6.66
N ALA A 432 2.58 -3.37 -6.41
CA ALA A 432 2.12 -2.97 -5.08
C ALA A 432 2.07 -4.15 -4.11
N SER A 433 1.44 -5.22 -4.59
CA SER A 433 1.12 -6.40 -3.82
C SER A 433 2.39 -7.13 -3.43
N ILE A 434 3.37 -7.21 -4.34
CA ILE A 434 4.67 -7.84 -4.10
C ILE A 434 5.41 -7.06 -3.03
N VAL A 435 5.67 -5.77 -3.29
CA VAL A 435 6.49 -4.92 -2.41
C VAL A 435 5.85 -4.84 -1.03
N ALA A 436 4.52 -4.72 -0.92
CA ALA A 436 3.84 -4.73 0.36
C ALA A 436 3.96 -6.05 1.13
N ARG A 437 3.95 -7.20 0.44
CA ARG A 437 4.12 -8.52 1.07
C ARG A 437 5.55 -8.70 1.58
N GLU A 438 6.53 -8.38 0.74
CA GLU A 438 7.96 -8.46 1.08
C GLU A 438 8.29 -7.56 2.28
N LEU A 439 7.77 -6.34 2.30
CA LEU A 439 7.98 -5.39 3.39
C LEU A 439 7.03 -5.58 4.59
N LYS A 440 6.12 -6.56 4.53
CA LYS A 440 5.09 -6.83 5.55
C LYS A 440 4.28 -5.58 5.94
N LYS A 441 4.00 -4.71 4.96
CA LYS A 441 3.20 -3.49 5.14
C LYS A 441 1.75 -3.79 4.76
N PRO A 442 0.75 -3.39 5.57
CA PRO A 442 -0.66 -3.53 5.21
C PRO A 442 -0.94 -2.89 3.84
N CYS A 443 -1.60 -3.63 2.94
CA CYS A 443 -1.88 -3.11 1.61
C CYS A 443 -3.18 -3.65 1.02
N LEU A 444 -3.90 -2.76 0.32
CA LEU A 444 -5.07 -3.07 -0.48
C LEU A 444 -4.89 -2.55 -1.91
N VAL A 445 -5.29 -3.34 -2.89
CA VAL A 445 -5.26 -2.93 -4.30
C VAL A 445 -6.66 -3.02 -4.92
N GLY A 446 -6.85 -2.42 -6.10
CA GLY A 446 -8.12 -2.53 -6.83
C GLY A 446 -9.29 -1.80 -6.16
N ILE A 447 -9.04 -0.73 -5.40
CA ILE A 447 -10.09 0.04 -4.74
C ILE A 447 -10.77 0.97 -5.74
N LYS A 448 -12.01 0.64 -6.13
CA LYS A 448 -12.75 1.42 -7.14
C LYS A 448 -12.89 2.91 -6.78
N ASN A 449 -12.50 3.81 -7.70
CA ASN A 449 -12.59 5.27 -7.57
C ASN A 449 -11.79 5.82 -6.37
N LEU A 450 -10.66 5.21 -6.01
CA LEU A 450 -9.84 5.59 -4.85
C LEU A 450 -9.40 7.05 -4.92
N ILE A 451 -8.81 7.47 -6.03
CA ILE A 451 -8.22 8.82 -6.20
C ILE A 451 -9.30 9.90 -6.15
N ARG A 452 -10.53 9.58 -6.54
CA ARG A 452 -11.68 10.48 -6.42
C ARG A 452 -12.23 10.56 -4.99
N LYS A 453 -11.99 9.54 -4.16
CA LYS A 453 -12.58 9.41 -2.83
C LYS A 453 -11.68 9.88 -1.70
N ILE A 454 -10.37 9.95 -1.92
CA ILE A 454 -9.37 10.32 -0.91
C ILE A 454 -8.66 11.60 -1.34
N GLN A 455 -8.52 12.54 -0.41
CA GLN A 455 -7.69 13.73 -0.56
C GLN A 455 -6.40 13.56 0.25
N ASN A 456 -5.37 14.30 -0.15
CA ASN A 456 -4.11 14.31 0.57
C ASN A 456 -4.34 14.77 2.02
N LYS A 457 -3.67 14.11 2.96
CA LYS A 457 -3.78 14.30 4.42
C LYS A 457 -5.10 13.87 5.08
N ASP A 458 -6.02 13.23 4.36
CA ASP A 458 -7.20 12.58 4.96
C ASP A 458 -6.76 11.52 6.00
N ASN A 459 -7.46 11.43 7.14
CA ASN A 459 -7.19 10.37 8.12
C ASN A 459 -7.79 9.05 7.64
N LEU A 460 -6.93 8.03 7.48
CA LEU A 460 -7.33 6.73 6.97
C LEU A 460 -7.14 5.63 8.03
N ILE A 461 -8.08 4.70 8.08
CA ILE A 461 -7.88 3.38 8.68
C ILE A 461 -7.74 2.38 7.55
N LEU A 462 -6.58 1.76 7.43
CA LEU A 462 -6.30 0.71 6.46
C LEU A 462 -6.21 -0.64 7.14
N ASN A 463 -7.13 -1.53 6.80
CA ASN A 463 -7.14 -2.91 7.25
C ASN A 463 -6.87 -3.87 6.08
N GLY A 464 -5.61 -4.22 5.93
CA GLY A 464 -5.11 -5.18 4.94
C GLY A 464 -5.51 -6.63 5.23
N THR A 465 -6.00 -6.94 6.43
CA THR A 465 -6.41 -8.31 6.80
C THR A 465 -7.80 -8.64 6.25
N ILE A 466 -8.76 -7.72 6.35
CA ILE A 466 -10.15 -7.95 5.92
C ILE A 466 -10.53 -7.23 4.63
N GLY A 467 -9.61 -6.47 4.03
CA GLY A 467 -9.86 -5.83 2.73
C GLY A 467 -10.57 -4.48 2.81
N LEU A 468 -10.50 -3.77 3.94
CA LEU A 468 -11.25 -2.52 4.16
C LEU A 468 -10.35 -1.31 4.38
N VAL A 469 -10.71 -0.19 3.78
CA VAL A 469 -10.13 1.12 4.08
C VAL A 469 -11.24 2.12 4.37
N ALA A 470 -11.11 2.86 5.47
CA ALA A 470 -12.04 3.90 5.87
C ALA A 470 -11.38 5.27 5.73
N ASN A 471 -12.04 6.17 5.02
CA ASN A 471 -11.70 7.59 5.04
C ASN A 471 -12.54 8.28 6.13
N LEU A 472 -11.84 8.80 7.14
CA LEU A 472 -12.42 9.44 8.32
C LEU A 472 -12.21 10.96 8.35
N ARG A 473 -12.08 11.64 7.19
CA ARG A 473 -11.95 13.12 7.07
C ARG A 473 -12.33 13.92 8.31
N ASP A 474 -11.39 14.72 8.84
CA ASP A 474 -11.49 15.54 10.06
C ASP A 474 -11.85 14.83 11.39
N ILE A 475 -11.89 13.49 11.43
CA ILE A 475 -11.92 12.70 12.66
C ILE A 475 -10.51 12.25 12.98
N ASN A 476 -10.06 12.53 14.20
CA ASN A 476 -8.77 12.06 14.68
C ASN A 476 -8.93 10.63 15.18
N VAL A 477 -8.07 9.74 14.70
CA VAL A 477 -8.03 8.35 15.14
C VAL A 477 -6.58 7.91 15.29
N ALA A 478 -6.29 7.07 16.27
CA ALA A 478 -4.94 6.59 16.54
C ALA A 478 -4.93 5.17 17.14
N LEU A 479 -3.90 4.39 16.80
CA LEU A 479 -3.60 3.12 17.45
C LEU A 479 -2.66 3.37 18.64
N ILE A 480 -2.92 2.70 19.77
CA ILE A 480 -1.95 2.65 20.87
C ILE A 480 -0.68 1.96 20.39
N GLY A 481 0.47 2.58 20.67
CA GLY A 481 1.77 2.22 20.11
C GLY A 481 2.26 3.21 19.03
N THR A 482 1.49 4.27 18.74
CA THR A 482 1.90 5.36 17.85
C THR A 482 2.24 6.64 18.64
N LYS A 483 2.80 7.67 18.00
CA LYS A 483 2.98 8.99 18.62
C LYS A 483 1.60 9.66 18.71
N ILE A 484 1.12 9.91 19.93
CA ILE A 484 -0.21 10.44 20.22
C ILE A 484 -0.08 11.80 20.91
N ASP A 485 -0.83 12.79 20.44
CA ASP A 485 -0.97 14.09 21.10
C ASP A 485 -2.02 14.01 22.23
N ALA A 486 -1.59 14.27 23.46
CA ALA A 486 -2.45 14.28 24.63
C ALA A 486 -3.57 15.33 24.55
N LYS A 487 -3.38 16.43 23.81
CA LYS A 487 -4.43 17.45 23.61
C LYS A 487 -5.59 16.91 22.76
N ILE A 488 -5.29 16.01 21.84
CA ILE A 488 -6.27 15.46 20.89
C ILE A 488 -6.99 14.24 21.48
N PHE A 489 -6.26 13.32 22.12
CA PHE A 489 -6.79 12.03 22.57
C PHE A 489 -6.82 11.84 24.09
N GLY A 490 -6.35 12.83 24.85
CA GLY A 490 -6.25 12.78 26.30
C GLY A 490 -4.95 12.15 26.81
N SER A 491 -4.58 12.50 28.04
CA SER A 491 -3.29 12.15 28.65
C SER A 491 -3.14 10.65 28.91
N LYS A 492 -4.25 9.98 29.28
CA LYS A 492 -4.30 8.53 29.51
C LYS A 492 -3.84 7.74 28.28
N VAL A 493 -4.46 8.02 27.14
CA VAL A 493 -4.14 7.38 25.86
C VAL A 493 -2.69 7.68 25.48
N ALA A 494 -2.24 8.93 25.63
CA ALA A 494 -0.88 9.33 25.29
C ALA A 494 0.19 8.56 26.10
N ARG A 495 0.01 8.43 27.43
CA ARG A 495 0.93 7.68 28.29
C ARG A 495 0.94 6.19 28.00
N LEU A 496 -0.23 5.57 27.80
CA LEU A 496 -0.32 4.17 27.41
C LEU A 496 0.37 3.91 26.06
N SER A 497 0.20 4.82 25.10
CA SER A 497 0.86 4.72 23.79
C SER A 497 2.38 4.87 23.87
N LEU A 498 2.87 5.76 24.75
CA LEU A 498 4.30 5.91 25.04
C LEU A 498 4.88 4.61 25.62
N LEU A 499 4.24 4.05 26.65
CA LEU A 499 4.68 2.80 27.26
C LEU A 499 4.67 1.66 26.26
N LYS A 500 3.62 1.53 25.45
CA LYS A 500 3.58 0.48 24.43
C LYS A 500 4.71 0.60 23.40
N ARG A 501 5.04 1.81 22.96
CA ARG A 501 6.19 2.06 22.07
C ARG A 501 7.52 1.65 22.67
N LYS A 502 7.65 1.71 23.99
CA LYS A 502 8.84 1.29 24.74
C LYS A 502 8.84 -0.21 25.09
N GLY A 503 7.89 -0.98 24.56
CA GLY A 503 7.82 -2.43 24.74
C GLY A 503 7.13 -2.89 26.03
N TYR A 504 6.50 -1.98 26.78
CA TYR A 504 5.74 -2.34 27.97
C TYR A 504 4.44 -3.07 27.60
N PRO A 505 3.93 -3.96 28.47
CA PRO A 505 2.79 -4.82 28.17
C PRO A 505 1.46 -4.06 28.31
N VAL A 506 1.23 -3.11 27.40
CA VAL A 506 -0.01 -2.35 27.27
C VAL A 506 -0.91 -3.05 26.25
N LEU A 507 -2.22 -3.10 26.53
CA LEU A 507 -3.19 -3.67 25.59
C LEU A 507 -3.26 -2.92 24.26
N ASP A 508 -3.63 -3.63 23.20
CA ASP A 508 -4.10 -2.99 21.98
C ASP A 508 -5.26 -2.04 22.26
N GLY A 509 -5.40 -1.01 21.43
CA GLY A 509 -6.44 -0.04 21.62
C GLY A 509 -6.49 0.99 20.51
N ILE A 510 -7.68 1.58 20.37
CA ILE A 510 -7.97 2.61 19.39
C ILE A 510 -8.53 3.82 20.12
N ALA A 511 -7.92 4.97 19.88
CA ALA A 511 -8.35 6.25 20.40
C ALA A 511 -8.96 7.07 19.28
N ILE A 512 -10.04 7.79 19.61
CA ILE A 512 -10.86 8.52 18.65
C ILE A 512 -11.23 9.87 19.26
N SER A 513 -11.10 10.92 18.47
CA SER A 513 -11.58 12.25 18.81
C SER A 513 -12.28 12.87 17.61
N PHE A 514 -13.49 13.36 17.81
CA PHE A 514 -14.32 13.94 16.75
C PHE A 514 -15.14 15.11 17.28
N ASP A 515 -15.55 15.99 16.38
CA ASP A 515 -16.48 17.08 16.67
C ASP A 515 -17.91 16.60 16.43
N PRO A 516 -18.77 16.50 17.46
CA PRO A 516 -20.13 15.99 17.34
C PRO A 516 -21.04 16.91 16.51
N LYS A 517 -20.65 18.18 16.30
CA LYS A 517 -21.37 19.09 15.40
C LYS A 517 -21.12 18.78 13.92
N LYS A 518 -20.03 18.05 13.61
CA LYS A 518 -19.60 17.76 12.24
C LYS A 518 -19.92 16.34 11.79
N TYR A 519 -20.01 15.38 12.72
CA TYR A 519 -20.13 13.95 12.39
C TYR A 519 -21.24 13.26 13.17
N ASN A 520 -21.92 12.33 12.48
CA ASN A 520 -22.89 11.43 13.10
C ASN A 520 -22.18 10.20 13.67
N LEU A 521 -22.30 9.99 14.98
CA LEU A 521 -21.69 8.85 15.68
C LEU A 521 -22.12 7.49 15.10
N LEU A 522 -23.34 7.37 14.57
CA LEU A 522 -23.86 6.11 14.05
C LEU A 522 -23.06 5.62 12.84
N GLU A 523 -22.74 6.53 11.92
CA GLU A 523 -21.96 6.22 10.70
C GLU A 523 -20.52 5.86 11.08
N LEU A 524 -19.96 6.58 12.05
CA LEU A 524 -18.64 6.31 12.61
C LEU A 524 -18.59 4.93 13.29
N ASN A 525 -19.63 4.52 14.01
CA ASN A 525 -19.69 3.24 14.71
C ASN A 525 -19.56 2.05 13.76
N GLU A 526 -20.28 2.07 12.64
CA GLU A 526 -20.25 1.01 11.64
C GLU A 526 -18.86 0.87 11.04
N ILE A 527 -18.26 2.01 10.69
CA ILE A 527 -16.93 2.05 10.10
C ILE A 527 -15.88 1.54 11.07
N LEU A 528 -15.87 2.04 12.32
CA LEU A 528 -14.92 1.60 13.34
C LEU A 528 -15.08 0.12 13.66
N TYR A 529 -16.31 -0.34 13.86
CA TYR A 529 -16.57 -1.73 14.20
C TYR A 529 -16.11 -2.68 13.10
N LYS A 530 -16.48 -2.40 11.84
CA LYS A 530 -16.13 -3.23 10.69
C LYS A 530 -14.64 -3.18 10.36
N SER A 531 -14.01 -2.01 10.43
CA SER A 531 -12.61 -1.83 10.03
C SER A 531 -11.60 -2.19 11.12
N THR A 532 -11.99 -2.25 12.39
CA THR A 532 -11.03 -2.47 13.48
C THR A 532 -11.54 -3.39 14.60
N VAL A 533 -12.58 -3.01 15.32
CA VAL A 533 -12.96 -3.63 16.60
C VAL A 533 -13.31 -5.11 16.47
N ASN A 534 -13.99 -5.49 15.38
CA ASN A 534 -14.35 -6.87 15.09
C ASN A 534 -13.14 -7.81 14.93
N MET A 535 -11.91 -7.28 14.83
CA MET A 535 -10.70 -8.10 14.77
C MET A 535 -10.30 -8.69 16.13
N TRP A 536 -10.61 -8.01 17.24
CA TRP A 536 -10.26 -8.52 18.54
C TRP A 536 -11.18 -9.69 18.88
N LYS A 537 -10.63 -10.91 18.93
CA LYS A 537 -11.35 -12.15 19.25
C LYS A 537 -11.68 -12.27 20.74
N THR A 538 -12.18 -11.20 21.35
CA THR A 538 -12.62 -11.15 22.75
C THR A 538 -14.15 -11.11 22.83
N LYS A 539 -14.73 -11.65 23.91
CA LYS A 539 -16.17 -11.59 24.17
C LYS A 539 -16.65 -10.18 24.53
N PHE A 540 -15.78 -9.37 25.12
CA PHE A 540 -16.13 -8.06 25.66
C PHE A 540 -15.11 -7.01 25.26
N LEU A 541 -15.57 -5.77 25.17
CA LEU A 541 -14.75 -4.58 24.99
C LEU A 541 -14.87 -3.70 26.22
N ILE A 542 -13.88 -2.84 26.40
CA ILE A 542 -13.96 -1.74 27.36
C ILE A 542 -13.83 -0.42 26.60
N ILE A 543 -14.83 0.44 26.78
CA ILE A 543 -14.87 1.78 26.20
C ILE A 543 -14.69 2.75 27.35
N ARG A 544 -13.69 3.62 27.24
CA ARG A 544 -13.31 4.60 28.26
C ARG A 544 -13.36 5.99 27.66
N SER A 545 -13.79 6.97 28.45
CA SER A 545 -13.44 8.36 28.17
C SER A 545 -11.98 8.63 28.56
N SER A 546 -11.35 9.49 27.77
CA SER A 546 -9.99 9.99 27.99
C SER A 546 -10.08 11.50 27.85
N SER A 547 -9.70 12.30 28.85
CA SER A 547 -9.68 13.76 28.72
C SER A 547 -8.26 14.30 28.86
N SER A 548 -7.96 15.44 28.22
CA SER A 548 -6.74 16.21 28.49
C SER A 548 -6.76 16.88 29.87
N GLU A 549 -7.95 17.12 30.40
CA GLU A 549 -8.17 17.79 31.71
C GLU A 549 -8.34 16.79 32.87
N GLU A 550 -8.36 15.48 32.58
CA GLU A 550 -8.47 14.41 33.60
C GLU A 550 -7.33 14.47 34.64
N ASP A 551 -6.20 15.10 34.27
CA ASP A 551 -5.01 15.30 35.12
C ASP A 551 -4.70 16.79 35.39
N GLY A 552 -5.68 17.69 35.22
CA GLY A 552 -5.49 19.13 35.37
C GLY A 552 -5.30 19.59 36.82
N LEU A 553 -4.44 20.60 37.04
CA LEU A 553 -4.04 21.16 38.35
C LEU A 553 -5.19 21.64 39.26
N LYS A 554 -6.40 21.84 38.74
CA LYS A 554 -7.51 22.46 39.49
C LYS A 554 -8.58 21.49 40.01
N PHE A 555 -8.67 20.27 39.48
CA PHE A 555 -9.65 19.28 39.95
C PHE A 555 -9.15 17.86 39.66
N SER A 556 -8.82 17.09 40.70
CA SER A 556 -8.77 15.62 40.60
C SER A 556 -10.19 15.11 40.31
N MET A 557 -10.60 15.05 39.04
CA MET A 557 -11.89 14.48 38.62
C MET A 557 -11.85 12.94 38.59
N ALA A 558 -11.19 12.34 39.58
CA ALA A 558 -11.20 10.90 39.79
C ALA A 558 -12.66 10.43 39.96
N GLY A 559 -13.10 9.47 39.15
CA GLY A 559 -14.46 8.92 39.20
C GLY A 559 -15.51 9.57 38.29
N LYS A 560 -15.21 10.66 37.56
CA LYS A 560 -16.14 11.28 36.59
C LYS A 560 -16.08 10.70 35.16
N TYR A 561 -15.11 9.85 34.88
CA TYR A 561 -14.88 9.27 33.55
C TYR A 561 -15.38 7.81 33.50
N GLU A 562 -16.41 7.58 32.68
CA GLU A 562 -17.08 6.28 32.61
C GLU A 562 -16.21 5.25 31.87
N SER A 563 -15.98 4.09 32.49
CA SER A 563 -15.47 2.90 31.82
C SER A 563 -16.60 1.91 31.67
N ILE A 564 -17.08 1.72 30.44
CA ILE A 564 -18.21 0.85 30.16
C ILE A 564 -17.70 -0.44 29.52
N LYS A 565 -17.96 -1.57 30.19
CA LYS A 565 -17.81 -2.89 29.60
C LYS A 565 -19.01 -3.16 28.70
N CYS A 566 -18.77 -3.54 27.45
CA CYS A 566 -19.82 -3.92 26.52
C CYS A 566 -19.50 -5.24 25.82
N SER A 567 -20.52 -5.93 25.32
CA SER A 567 -20.30 -7.14 24.51
C SER A 567 -19.65 -6.75 23.18
N ASN A 568 -18.77 -7.61 22.67
CA ASN A 568 -18.11 -7.40 21.38
C ASN A 568 -19.07 -7.78 20.23
N ASN A 569 -20.13 -6.99 20.06
CA ASN A 569 -21.04 -7.05 18.93
C ASN A 569 -21.47 -5.64 18.54
N PHE A 570 -21.84 -5.46 17.27
CA PHE A 570 -22.14 -4.15 16.70
C PHE A 570 -23.23 -3.37 17.47
N ASN A 571 -24.29 -4.06 17.92
CA ASN A 571 -25.40 -3.43 18.62
C ASN A 571 -24.99 -2.92 20.00
N SER A 572 -24.29 -3.74 20.78
CA SER A 572 -23.81 -3.37 22.12
C SER A 572 -22.75 -2.26 22.05
N PHE A 573 -21.85 -2.34 21.07
CA PHE A 573 -20.85 -1.32 20.78
C PHE A 573 -21.50 0.04 20.45
N THR A 574 -22.46 0.05 19.51
CA THR A 574 -23.20 1.26 19.09
C THR A 574 -23.99 1.88 20.25
N LYS A 575 -24.68 1.05 21.04
CA LYS A 575 -25.43 1.52 22.22
C LYS A 575 -24.50 2.19 23.24
N THR A 576 -23.31 1.63 23.44
CA THR A 576 -22.34 2.13 24.41
C THR A 576 -21.72 3.46 23.96
N LEU A 577 -21.34 3.58 22.68
CA LEU A 577 -20.82 4.83 22.14
C LEU A 577 -21.85 5.97 22.18
N ARG A 578 -23.12 5.68 21.88
CA ARG A 578 -24.22 6.67 22.04
C ARG A 578 -24.37 7.15 23.48
N LYS A 579 -24.14 6.27 24.46
CA LYS A 579 -24.19 6.66 25.88
C LYS A 579 -23.03 7.59 26.23
N MET A 580 -21.82 7.31 25.74
CA MET A 580 -20.65 8.18 25.91
C MET A 580 -20.83 9.56 25.25
N GLU A 581 -21.42 9.59 24.05
CA GLU A 581 -21.73 10.83 23.32
C GLU A 581 -22.72 11.71 24.11
N LYS A 582 -23.80 11.13 24.65
CA LYS A 582 -24.76 11.85 25.51
C LYS A 582 -24.12 12.42 26.77
N ALA A 583 -23.05 11.80 27.26
CA ALA A 583 -22.27 12.28 28.39
C ALA A 583 -21.20 13.33 27.99
N ASN A 584 -21.23 13.84 26.75
CA ASN A 584 -20.27 14.79 26.18
C ASN A 584 -18.82 14.29 26.20
N HIS A 585 -18.59 12.98 26.14
CA HIS A 585 -17.24 12.41 26.01
C HIS A 585 -16.81 12.39 24.53
N LEU A 586 -16.05 13.40 24.12
CA LEU A 586 -15.59 13.58 22.72
C LEU A 586 -14.29 12.84 22.39
N GLN A 587 -13.61 12.34 23.40
CA GLN A 587 -12.35 11.60 23.32
C GLN A 587 -12.57 10.21 23.90
N ILE A 588 -12.61 9.22 23.01
CA ILE A 588 -13.04 7.85 23.31
C ILE A 588 -11.87 6.91 23.09
N PHE A 589 -11.66 6.01 24.04
CA PHE A 589 -10.65 4.98 24.00
C PHE A 589 -11.26 3.59 24.11
N ILE A 590 -10.99 2.74 23.13
CA ILE A 590 -11.58 1.40 22.99
C ILE A 590 -10.46 0.37 23.11
N GLN A 591 -10.64 -0.63 23.98
CA GLN A 591 -9.70 -1.74 24.16
C GLN A 591 -10.42 -3.09 24.24
N PRO A 592 -9.74 -4.21 23.92
CA PRO A 592 -10.25 -5.53 24.24
C PRO A 592 -10.31 -5.70 25.77
N TYR A 593 -11.38 -6.33 26.25
CA TYR A 593 -11.47 -6.72 27.65
C TYR A 593 -10.65 -7.99 27.89
N ILE A 594 -9.85 -7.99 28.96
CA ILE A 594 -9.18 -9.18 29.50
C ILE A 594 -9.80 -9.50 30.85
N ALA A 595 -10.08 -10.79 31.09
CA ALA A 595 -10.48 -11.26 32.40
C ALA A 595 -9.24 -11.34 33.30
N SER A 596 -9.25 -10.59 34.39
CA SER A 596 -8.21 -10.59 35.41
C SER A 596 -8.25 -11.90 36.22
N SER A 597 -7.08 -12.41 36.58
CA SER A 597 -6.93 -13.36 37.70
C SER A 597 -6.65 -12.60 39.01
N ILE A 598 -5.83 -11.55 38.91
CA ILE A 598 -5.50 -10.60 39.98
C ILE A 598 -5.33 -9.22 39.32
N GLY A 599 -5.68 -8.14 39.99
CA GLY A 599 -5.28 -6.80 39.56
C GLY A 599 -5.32 -5.78 40.67
N GLY A 600 -4.73 -4.63 40.41
CA GLY A 600 -4.49 -3.68 41.48
C GLY A 600 -4.14 -2.28 41.00
N VAL A 601 -3.99 -1.42 42.00
CA VAL A 601 -3.53 -0.05 41.85
C VAL A 601 -2.26 0.09 42.66
N SER A 602 -1.20 0.61 42.04
CA SER A 602 0.09 0.83 42.68
C SER A 602 0.46 2.30 42.61
N PHE A 603 0.71 2.89 43.76
CA PHE A 603 1.26 4.23 43.93
C PHE A 603 2.76 4.12 44.15
N LEU A 604 3.55 4.88 43.38
CA LEU A 604 5.01 4.84 43.40
C LEU A 604 5.58 6.24 43.55
N GLU A 605 6.44 6.42 44.55
CA GLU A 605 7.23 7.63 44.71
C GLU A 605 8.47 7.57 43.81
N LYS A 606 8.70 8.61 43.01
CA LYS A 606 9.71 8.59 41.95
C LYS A 606 11.14 8.44 42.48
N ASN A 607 11.46 9.08 43.61
CA ASN A 607 12.83 9.23 44.08
C ASN A 607 13.28 8.16 45.08
N THR A 608 12.35 7.47 45.72
CA THR A 608 12.63 6.61 46.88
C THR A 608 12.41 5.12 46.61
N ASN A 609 11.83 4.75 45.46
CA ASN A 609 11.30 3.40 45.19
C ASN A 609 10.28 2.92 46.23
N LYS A 610 9.71 3.85 47.00
CA LYS A 610 8.62 3.57 47.92
C LYS A 610 7.34 3.34 47.13
N PHE A 611 6.59 2.31 47.49
CA PHE A 611 5.33 2.02 46.85
C PHE A 611 4.24 1.64 47.86
N ILE A 612 2.99 1.82 47.43
CA ILE A 612 1.79 1.29 48.08
C ILE A 612 0.98 0.59 47.00
N THR A 613 0.61 -0.66 47.22
CA THR A 613 -0.20 -1.44 46.28
C THR A 613 -1.46 -1.95 46.97
N GLU A 614 -2.60 -1.75 46.31
CA GLU A 614 -3.90 -2.32 46.67
C GLU A 614 -4.33 -3.31 45.59
N VAL A 615 -4.79 -4.49 45.99
CA VAL A 615 -5.05 -5.62 45.10
C VAL A 615 -6.46 -6.17 45.30
N SER A 616 -7.07 -6.58 44.21
CA SER A 616 -8.30 -7.39 44.19
C SER A 616 -8.17 -8.59 43.26
N GLU A 617 -8.80 -9.69 43.65
CA GLU A 617 -8.92 -10.92 42.84
C GLU A 617 -9.80 -10.72 41.60
N ASN A 618 -10.66 -9.70 41.59
CA ASN A 618 -11.56 -9.40 40.47
C ASN A 618 -10.99 -8.33 39.51
N GLY A 619 -9.76 -7.86 39.76
CA GLY A 619 -9.07 -6.88 38.92
C GLY A 619 -9.12 -5.44 39.46
N PRO A 620 -8.49 -4.49 38.74
CA PRO A 620 -8.25 -3.13 39.25
C PRO A 620 -9.53 -2.30 39.43
N GLN A 621 -10.62 -2.63 38.73
CA GLN A 621 -11.89 -1.92 38.87
C GLN A 621 -12.53 -2.08 40.25
N ASP A 622 -12.33 -3.22 40.90
CA ASP A 622 -12.85 -3.47 42.25
C ASP A 622 -12.06 -2.63 43.27
N VAL A 623 -10.74 -2.54 43.11
CA VAL A 623 -9.87 -1.66 43.91
C VAL A 623 -10.31 -0.20 43.80
N VAL A 624 -10.54 0.31 42.58
CA VAL A 624 -11.02 1.68 42.36
C VAL A 624 -12.41 1.93 42.99
N LYS A 625 -13.21 0.89 43.19
CA LYS A 625 -14.52 0.95 43.89
C LYS A 625 -14.41 0.70 45.40
N GLY A 626 -13.20 0.61 45.95
CA GLY A 626 -12.93 0.38 47.38
C GLY A 626 -13.00 -1.08 47.82
N LYS A 627 -13.11 -2.04 46.90
CA LYS A 627 -13.09 -3.49 47.21
C LYS A 627 -11.66 -4.02 47.11
N VAL A 628 -10.96 -3.98 48.23
CA VAL A 628 -9.54 -4.39 48.34
C VAL A 628 -9.44 -5.71 49.10
N ASN A 629 -8.77 -6.69 48.50
CA ASN A 629 -8.49 -8.00 49.12
C ASN A 629 -7.16 -7.98 49.89
N GLU A 630 -6.11 -7.34 49.34
CA GLU A 630 -4.77 -7.28 49.94
C GLU A 630 -4.21 -5.85 49.75
N ARG A 631 -3.61 -5.28 50.79
CA ARG A 631 -2.87 -4.00 50.73
C ARG A 631 -1.50 -4.16 51.35
N PHE A 632 -0.47 -3.70 50.66
CA PHE A 632 0.91 -3.77 51.13
C PHE A 632 1.72 -2.57 50.63
N SER A 633 2.78 -2.22 51.35
CA SER A 633 3.63 -1.08 51.04
C SER A 633 5.05 -1.33 51.53
N GLY A 634 6.02 -0.73 50.86
CA GLY A 634 7.42 -0.90 51.21
C GLY A 634 8.33 -0.23 50.20
N TYR A 635 9.54 -0.78 50.08
CA TYR A 635 10.52 -0.38 49.07
C TYR A 635 10.68 -1.52 48.07
N ILE A 636 10.58 -1.24 46.77
CA ILE A 636 10.61 -2.28 45.72
C ILE A 636 11.84 -3.19 45.87
N ASP A 637 13.02 -2.61 46.11
CA ASP A 637 14.28 -3.36 46.22
C ASP A 637 14.35 -4.28 47.44
N ASN A 638 13.62 -3.96 48.51
CA ASN A 638 13.55 -4.80 49.72
C ASN A 638 12.54 -5.94 49.54
N GLU A 639 11.36 -5.62 48.99
CA GLU A 639 10.30 -6.61 48.74
C GLU A 639 10.72 -7.64 47.68
N MET A 640 11.53 -7.23 46.68
CA MET A 640 12.06 -8.16 45.68
C MET A 640 12.99 -9.25 46.27
N LYS A 641 13.52 -9.06 47.49
CA LYS A 641 14.35 -10.08 48.17
C LYS A 641 13.52 -11.16 48.87
N ASN A 642 12.27 -10.84 49.22
CA ASN A 642 11.38 -11.70 50.00
C ASN A 642 10.04 -11.93 49.27
N ILE A 643 10.10 -12.47 48.04
CA ILE A 643 8.89 -12.70 47.24
C ILE A 643 8.24 -14.04 47.62
N ASP A 644 7.00 -13.98 48.08
CA ASP A 644 6.15 -15.13 48.46
C ASP A 644 5.27 -15.65 47.31
N LYS A 645 5.03 -14.82 46.27
CA LYS A 645 4.13 -15.14 45.15
C LYS A 645 4.74 -14.73 43.81
N ASP A 646 4.70 -15.61 42.80
CA ASP A 646 5.27 -15.37 41.46
C ASP A 646 4.75 -14.09 40.79
N TRP A 647 3.48 -13.76 40.99
CA TRP A 647 2.83 -12.60 40.40
C TRP A 647 3.36 -11.27 40.97
N LYS A 648 3.80 -11.25 42.25
CA LYS A 648 4.43 -10.07 42.87
C LYS A 648 5.81 -9.79 42.28
N LYS A 649 6.56 -10.83 41.89
CA LYS A 649 7.85 -10.69 41.20
C LYS A 649 7.70 -9.91 39.91
N GLU A 650 6.76 -10.34 39.07
CA GLU A 650 6.49 -9.69 37.79
C GLU A 650 5.99 -8.25 38.01
N LEU A 651 5.08 -8.04 38.97
CA LEU A 651 4.61 -6.71 39.34
C LEU A 651 5.78 -5.77 39.67
N PHE A 652 6.64 -6.12 40.62
CA PHE A 652 7.73 -5.25 41.07
C PHE A 652 8.74 -4.94 39.96
N LEU A 653 9.06 -5.94 39.13
CA LEU A 653 9.94 -5.76 37.99
C LEU A 653 9.37 -4.78 36.97
N GLN A 654 8.06 -4.84 36.71
CA GLN A 654 7.38 -3.92 35.80
C GLN A 654 7.24 -2.52 36.40
N LEU A 655 6.86 -2.43 37.67
CA LEU A 655 6.73 -1.16 38.38
C LEU A 655 8.05 -0.37 38.41
N LYS A 656 9.18 -1.02 38.72
CA LYS A 656 10.50 -0.39 38.70
C LYS A 656 10.87 0.15 37.31
N LYS A 657 10.56 -0.61 36.26
CA LYS A 657 10.76 -0.16 34.87
C LYS A 657 9.87 1.04 34.54
N ILE A 658 8.56 0.96 34.80
CA ILE A 658 7.60 2.05 34.55
C ILE A 658 7.99 3.32 35.31
N GLN A 659 8.42 3.19 36.57
CA GLN A 659 8.87 4.30 37.40
C GLN A 659 10.02 5.08 36.75
N SER A 660 10.96 4.40 36.07
CA SER A 660 12.06 5.05 35.36
C SER A 660 11.60 5.93 34.19
N GLU A 661 10.40 5.72 33.66
CA GLU A 661 9.91 6.37 32.43
C GLU A 661 9.31 7.76 32.66
N PHE A 662 8.89 8.08 33.88
CA PHE A 662 8.21 9.33 34.22
C PHE A 662 9.02 10.12 35.25
N SER A 663 8.86 11.44 35.29
CA SER A 663 9.56 12.36 36.19
C SER A 663 8.75 12.75 37.44
N PHE A 664 7.60 12.11 37.65
CA PHE A 664 6.65 12.40 38.72
C PHE A 664 6.27 11.12 39.46
N ASP A 665 5.68 11.27 40.64
CA ASP A 665 5.10 10.15 41.40
C ASP A 665 3.91 9.56 40.65
N ILE A 666 3.84 8.24 40.59
CA ILE A 666 3.00 7.53 39.62
C ILE A 666 1.92 6.72 40.30
N ASP A 667 0.70 6.82 39.78
CA ASP A 667 -0.41 5.91 40.01
C ASP A 667 -0.56 4.98 38.79
N VAL A 668 -0.45 3.67 38.99
CA VAL A 668 -0.51 2.63 37.95
C VAL A 668 -1.66 1.67 38.22
N GLU A 669 -2.62 1.59 37.29
CA GLU A 669 -3.63 0.53 37.29
C GLU A 669 -3.13 -0.66 36.43
N TRP A 670 -3.09 -1.85 37.03
CA TRP A 670 -2.53 -3.04 36.39
C TRP A 670 -3.36 -4.29 36.66
N THR A 671 -3.10 -5.33 35.88
CA THR A 671 -3.65 -6.67 36.11
C THR A 671 -2.64 -7.73 35.70
N ILE A 672 -2.81 -8.91 36.27
CA ILE A 672 -2.20 -10.15 35.82
C ILE A 672 -3.33 -10.98 35.24
N ASP A 673 -3.18 -11.39 33.98
CA ASP A 673 -4.20 -12.18 33.31
C ASP A 673 -4.20 -13.64 33.79
N LYS A 674 -5.15 -14.43 33.31
CA LYS A 674 -5.26 -15.85 33.67
C LYS A 674 -4.06 -16.71 33.22
N PHE A 675 -3.19 -16.17 32.38
CA PHE A 675 -1.99 -16.83 31.90
C PHE A 675 -0.72 -16.32 32.60
N GLY A 676 -0.87 -15.48 33.65
CA GLY A 676 0.25 -14.93 34.41
C GLY A 676 0.91 -13.71 33.76
N ASN A 677 0.35 -13.14 32.68
CA ASN A 677 0.96 -11.98 32.03
C ASN A 677 0.52 -10.68 32.68
N PHE A 678 1.49 -9.85 33.03
CA PHE A 678 1.25 -8.49 33.49
C PHE A 678 0.72 -7.60 32.36
N LYS A 679 -0.27 -6.76 32.66
CA LYS A 679 -0.85 -5.77 31.75
C LYS A 679 -1.07 -4.45 32.45
N ILE A 680 -0.72 -3.37 31.76
CA ILE A 680 -0.94 -1.99 32.22
C ILE A 680 -2.24 -1.47 31.61
N PHE A 681 -3.15 -0.99 32.46
CA PHE A 681 -4.41 -0.38 32.05
C PHE A 681 -4.38 1.14 32.12
N GLN A 682 -3.61 1.71 33.05
CA GLN A 682 -3.51 3.14 33.22
C GLN A 682 -2.23 3.56 33.94
N VAL A 683 -1.72 4.74 33.60
CA VAL A 683 -0.68 5.45 34.34
C VAL A 683 -1.07 6.93 34.49
N ARG A 684 -1.03 7.47 35.71
CA ARG A 684 -1.36 8.87 36.07
C ARG A 684 -0.31 9.45 37.03
N PRO A 685 -0.17 10.78 37.10
CA PRO A 685 0.56 11.43 38.19
C PRO A 685 -0.24 11.39 39.50
N ILE A 686 0.44 11.30 40.65
CA ILE A 686 -0.15 11.50 41.97
C ILE A 686 -0.27 13.02 42.23
N THR A 687 -1.49 13.54 42.29
CA THR A 687 -1.77 14.99 42.30
C THR A 687 -1.62 15.68 43.66
N SER A 688 -1.07 15.04 44.68
CA SER A 688 -0.98 15.60 46.04
C SER A 688 0.34 16.31 46.39
N LYS A 689 1.31 16.41 45.47
CA LYS A 689 2.52 17.25 45.64
C LYS A 689 2.94 17.92 44.33
N GLU A 690 3.11 19.24 44.36
CA GLU A 690 3.68 20.10 43.30
C GLU A 690 5.09 19.60 42.87
N VAL A 691 5.68 19.83 41.69
CA VAL A 691 5.98 21.05 40.90
C VAL A 691 6.53 20.60 39.52
N PHE A 692 6.24 21.37 38.45
CA PHE A 692 6.84 21.44 37.09
C PHE A 692 7.94 20.43 36.67
N TYR A 693 7.82 19.83 35.48
CA TYR A 693 8.90 19.81 34.47
C TYR A 693 8.36 19.51 33.06
N ASP A 694 8.77 20.34 32.11
CA ASP A 694 8.54 20.21 30.66
C ASP A 694 8.94 18.83 30.13
N ILE A 695 8.08 18.26 29.29
CA ILE A 695 8.40 17.10 28.45
C ILE A 695 9.52 17.54 27.49
N LYS A 696 10.75 17.12 27.76
CA LYS A 696 11.89 17.27 26.83
C LYS A 696 11.48 16.76 25.43
N LYS A 697 11.73 17.62 24.43
CA LYS A 697 11.68 17.27 23.01
C LYS A 697 12.64 16.11 22.72
N GLU A 698 12.10 15.02 22.19
CA GLU A 698 12.79 14.07 21.30
C GLU A 698 11.93 13.79 20.07
#